data_AF-A0A1L9VX16-F1
#
_entry.id   AF-A0A1L9VX16-F1
#
_cell.length_a   1.000
_cell.length_b   1.000
_cell.length_c   1.000
_cell.angle_alpha   90.00
_cell.angle_beta   90.00
_cell.angle_gamma   90.00
#
_symmetry.space_group_name_H-M   'P 1'
#
loop_
_entity.id
_entity.type
_entity.pdbx_description
1 polymer ?
#
loop_
_entity_poly.entity_id
_entity_poly.type
_entity_poly.pdbx_seq_one_letter_code
_entity_poly.pdbx_strand_id
1 'polypeptide(L)'
;MDVTTETFSYHLPRILDNLANCCFVSLDFEFSGISYGITSQRTAQGPQSLQDRYSEVKSAADKFRILQIGLTICNEDVTTGLYTLKPYNMYLSPTMDHRLEVERNVTFQSSAADFLLENNFSMDAYFKNGVKYLSRDEEKEATAKATERRDRPVVRRLEIDVKEEDQESLEFLEAVRKLIDDWLALGNGRDSYLNIPPPTRMNDPKPTGFFPTTLNRFQKRLVHQLIEAEFPSLVTVGKPAFIQILEFDEAREKAVREQRMRYQEERMMKQTGFRWIAEALAGGDLSNLDQGCFMGVMANSPAGAGLSLKEFANRLKERLRTHRPVIVGHNLFTDLIYFYRCFFGPLPDRVEDFQAAAHEMFPVLMDTKYMATHDCGSINPISSLSEINDSLLKTSIPKMTVHPQHSKYHDQKVDHEAGYDSLLTAQIFIKLSAQLRHGGTSKYLGTAPLTPQPAESTESTNLRTRFDLLQCEETADTFGSSIPAATTPQTRKMVDNGELIPRFDAEFWKAYGNRLRVFGPSVVDSRVCRSCQQTLVRRDYTSAAATPLESTSTTNSSPVHPVVPASHIINAGVLLSRPPQITRDLTSFEKSYFFYQKRLNERLVLPFTKYFYFKPGTPADEDWKRRVRERQTPARDIGKYNAYSKDAWNDELLVGSKEAEPEHMVEALVKDAEETANATSQDTSKKEEIPRPFPRVTEADTKGDQQSLNRLLQRTLYLLVQHTDGYWKLPSSPVETGEDLRVAAQRTLAQSAGVNMNTWMVGYHPVGHHVYDARQPKPDQTGRTILGEKTFFMKSRIMTGQANLSGNVQNLKDFRWVAKDEIPKFVLRDYWSNIRDMLAER
;
A
#
# COMPACT_ATOMS: atom_id res chain seq x y z
N MET A 1 -0.30 8.51 -17.30
CA MET A 1 -1.23 7.68 -18.09
C MET A 1 -1.35 6.34 -17.39
N ASP A 2 -2.55 5.85 -17.13
CA ASP A 2 -2.74 4.49 -16.58
C ASP A 2 -2.70 3.45 -17.69
N VAL A 3 -1.92 2.39 -17.49
CA VAL A 3 -1.86 1.23 -18.39
C VAL A 3 -2.38 0.01 -17.64
N THR A 4 -3.40 -0.63 -18.19
CA THR A 4 -4.06 -1.81 -17.62
C THR A 4 -3.70 -3.05 -18.44
N THR A 5 -4.03 -4.24 -17.95
CA THR A 5 -3.85 -5.49 -18.70
C THR A 5 -4.48 -5.44 -20.11
N GLU A 6 -5.63 -4.78 -20.27
CA GLU A 6 -6.34 -4.68 -21.55
C GLU A 6 -5.64 -3.73 -22.52
N THR A 7 -5.15 -2.59 -22.02
CA THR A 7 -4.51 -1.56 -22.84
C THR A 7 -3.01 -1.77 -23.02
N PHE A 8 -2.38 -2.65 -22.24
CA PHE A 8 -0.94 -2.90 -22.26
C PHE A 8 -0.43 -3.32 -23.64
N SER A 9 -1.12 -4.25 -24.31
CA SER A 9 -0.72 -4.73 -25.64
C SER A 9 -0.70 -3.63 -26.69
N TYR A 10 -1.59 -2.64 -26.55
CA TYR A 10 -1.68 -1.49 -27.44
C TYR A 10 -0.58 -0.44 -27.15
N HIS A 11 -0.27 -0.21 -25.87
CA HIS A 11 0.74 0.77 -25.47
C HIS A 11 2.19 0.25 -25.54
N LEU A 12 2.41 -1.05 -25.38
CA LEU A 12 3.73 -1.67 -25.33
C LEU A 12 4.63 -1.28 -26.51
N PRO A 13 4.22 -1.38 -27.79
CA PRO A 13 5.06 -1.01 -28.92
C PRO A 13 5.54 0.45 -28.86
N ARG A 14 4.66 1.35 -28.42
CA ARG A 14 4.98 2.78 -28.27
C ARG A 14 5.91 3.04 -27.10
N ILE A 15 5.72 2.33 -25.98
CA ILE A 15 6.63 2.39 -24.84
C ILE A 15 8.03 1.95 -25.28
N LEU A 16 8.14 0.82 -25.99
CA LEU A 16 9.40 0.30 -26.51
C LEU A 16 10.07 1.28 -27.49
N ASP A 17 9.32 1.89 -28.41
CA ASP A 17 9.90 2.91 -29.30
C ASP A 17 10.36 4.17 -28.54
N ASN A 18 9.60 4.61 -27.54
CA ASN A 18 10.02 5.72 -26.68
C ASN A 18 11.30 5.39 -25.90
N LEU A 19 11.43 4.17 -25.35
CA LEU A 19 12.63 3.70 -24.64
C LEU A 19 13.84 3.65 -25.56
N ALA A 20 13.65 3.25 -26.82
CA ALA A 20 14.75 3.17 -27.79
C ALA A 20 15.32 4.55 -28.19
N ASN A 21 14.62 5.64 -27.87
CA ASN A 21 15.00 7.01 -28.22
C ASN A 21 15.05 7.96 -26.99
N CYS A 22 14.92 7.44 -25.77
CA CYS A 22 14.90 8.27 -24.56
C CYS A 22 16.30 8.68 -24.12
N CYS A 23 16.39 9.80 -23.41
CA CYS A 23 17.64 10.23 -22.77
C CYS A 23 17.83 9.54 -21.41
N PHE A 24 16.76 9.44 -20.63
CA PHE A 24 16.73 8.70 -19.37
C PHE A 24 15.31 8.21 -19.06
N VAL A 25 15.23 7.31 -18.09
CA VAL A 25 13.99 6.76 -17.56
C VAL A 25 13.99 6.93 -16.06
N SER A 26 12.90 7.47 -15.51
CA SER A 26 12.68 7.49 -14.07
C SER A 26 11.76 6.36 -13.63
N LEU A 27 12.12 5.66 -12.57
CA LEU A 27 11.38 4.56 -11.99
C LEU A 27 11.04 4.84 -10.52
N ASP A 28 9.87 4.38 -10.12
CA ASP A 28 9.42 4.33 -8.73
C ASP A 28 8.42 3.18 -8.56
N PHE A 29 8.37 2.55 -7.39
CA PHE A 29 7.56 1.35 -7.15
C PHE A 29 6.84 1.41 -5.80
N GLU A 30 5.59 0.93 -5.80
CA GLU A 30 4.87 0.60 -4.56
C GLU A 30 5.03 -0.88 -4.21
N PHE A 31 5.21 -1.19 -2.93
CA PHE A 31 5.49 -2.55 -2.46
C PHE A 31 4.42 -3.11 -1.51
N SER A 32 4.21 -4.42 -1.55
CA SER A 32 3.33 -5.12 -0.60
C SER A 32 3.87 -5.20 0.83
N GLY A 33 5.13 -4.81 1.00
CA GLY A 33 5.86 -4.74 2.26
C GLY A 33 7.32 -4.40 2.00
N ILE A 34 7.99 -3.92 3.03
CA ILE A 34 9.39 -3.48 3.00
C ILE A 34 10.14 -4.16 4.14
N SER A 35 11.47 -4.18 4.10
CA SER A 35 12.23 -4.66 5.24
C SER A 35 12.04 -3.71 6.43
N TYR A 36 11.42 -4.19 7.51
CA TYR A 36 11.55 -3.54 8.80
C TYR A 36 12.97 -3.84 9.28
N GLY A 37 13.77 -2.78 9.48
CA GLY A 37 14.97 -2.91 10.27
C GLY A 37 14.59 -3.60 11.57
N ILE A 38 15.15 -4.78 11.83
CA ILE A 38 15.08 -5.42 13.14
C ILE A 38 15.98 -4.59 14.05
N THR A 39 15.54 -3.37 14.38
CA THR A 39 16.20 -2.46 15.31
C THR A 39 16.01 -2.94 16.75
N SER A 40 15.22 -3.99 16.99
CA SER A 40 14.91 -4.53 18.32
C SER A 40 15.75 -5.73 18.77
N GLN A 41 16.57 -6.36 17.92
CA GLN A 41 17.41 -7.51 18.33
C GLN A 41 18.93 -7.35 18.11
N ARG A 42 19.40 -6.28 17.48
CA ARG A 42 20.85 -6.08 17.22
C ARG A 42 21.39 -4.79 17.84
N THR A 43 21.28 -4.64 19.15
CA THR A 43 22.05 -3.64 19.92
C THR A 43 23.43 -4.15 20.36
N ALA A 44 23.85 -5.35 19.93
CA ALA A 44 25.13 -5.95 20.35
C ALA A 44 26.26 -5.93 19.30
N GLN A 45 26.01 -5.59 18.02
CA GLN A 45 27.00 -5.74 16.94
C GLN A 45 27.07 -4.54 15.98
N GLY A 46 27.70 -3.44 16.41
CA GLY A 46 28.31 -2.42 15.51
C GLY A 46 27.41 -1.72 14.47
N PRO A 47 28.01 -0.90 13.58
CA PRO A 47 27.30 -0.31 12.43
C PRO A 47 26.96 -1.40 11.39
N GLN A 48 25.75 -1.31 10.80
CA GLN A 48 25.29 -2.27 9.78
C GLN A 48 26.19 -2.22 8.55
N SER A 49 26.68 -3.38 8.09
CA SER A 49 27.46 -3.45 6.85
C SER A 49 26.54 -3.34 5.62
N LEU A 50 27.11 -2.96 4.46
CA LEU A 50 26.38 -2.96 3.19
C LEU A 50 25.79 -4.35 2.87
N GLN A 51 26.55 -5.41 3.18
CA GLN A 51 26.10 -6.78 3.01
C GLN A 51 24.91 -7.12 3.92
N ASP A 52 24.93 -6.69 5.19
CA ASP A 52 23.79 -6.89 6.10
C ASP A 52 22.53 -6.20 5.58
N ARG A 53 22.67 -4.95 5.10
CA ARG A 53 21.56 -4.19 4.54
C ARG A 53 21.03 -4.84 3.26
N TYR A 54 21.92 -5.32 2.40
CA TYR A 54 21.55 -6.07 1.20
C TYR A 54 20.79 -7.35 1.55
N SER A 55 21.30 -8.16 2.48
CA SER A 55 20.64 -9.40 2.92
C SER A 55 19.26 -9.15 3.52
N GLU A 56 19.08 -8.04 4.26
CA GLU A 56 17.79 -7.62 4.81
C GLU A 56 16.78 -7.30 3.68
N VAL A 57 17.19 -6.49 2.70
CA VAL A 57 16.32 -6.12 1.58
C VAL A 57 16.08 -7.30 0.64
N LYS A 58 17.09 -8.18 0.41
CA LYS A 58 16.94 -9.44 -0.32
C LYS A 58 15.85 -10.32 0.30
N SER A 59 15.91 -10.53 1.61
CA SER A 59 14.90 -11.30 2.35
C SER A 59 13.50 -10.70 2.23
N ALA A 60 13.39 -9.36 2.25
CA ALA A 60 12.13 -8.67 2.01
C ALA A 60 11.63 -8.84 0.56
N ALA A 61 12.52 -8.72 -0.45
CA ALA A 61 12.18 -8.89 -1.86
C ALA A 61 11.77 -10.34 -2.21
N ASP A 62 12.28 -11.33 -1.48
CA ASP A 62 11.86 -12.72 -1.61
C ASP A 62 10.43 -12.95 -1.08
N LYS A 63 10.00 -12.15 -0.10
CA LYS A 63 8.70 -12.27 0.58
C LYS A 63 7.61 -11.37 0.00
N PHE A 64 7.95 -10.12 -0.28
CA PHE A 64 7.03 -9.06 -0.72
C PHE A 64 7.19 -8.80 -2.22
N ARG A 65 6.22 -8.10 -2.81
CA ARG A 65 6.12 -7.91 -4.26
C ARG A 65 5.94 -6.44 -4.63
N ILE A 66 6.29 -6.13 -5.87
CA ILE A 66 5.94 -4.85 -6.51
C ILE A 66 4.44 -4.89 -6.83
N LEU A 67 3.72 -3.85 -6.43
CA LEU A 67 2.28 -3.70 -6.60
C LEU A 67 1.93 -2.73 -7.72
N GLN A 68 2.68 -1.62 -7.80
CA GLN A 68 2.49 -0.57 -8.79
C GLN A 68 3.85 -0.13 -9.32
N ILE A 69 3.87 0.22 -10.60
CA ILE A 69 5.06 0.68 -11.31
C ILE A 69 4.81 2.07 -11.86
N GLY A 70 5.66 2.99 -11.44
CA GLY A 70 5.85 4.30 -12.03
C GLY A 70 6.98 4.27 -13.04
N LEU A 71 6.67 4.67 -14.27
CA LEU A 71 7.65 4.75 -15.36
C LEU A 71 7.50 6.09 -16.05
N THR A 72 8.47 6.98 -15.91
CA THR A 72 8.50 8.24 -16.65
C THR A 72 9.63 8.22 -17.68
N ILE A 73 9.26 8.18 -18.96
CA ILE A 73 10.23 8.23 -20.06
C ILE A 73 10.47 9.68 -20.44
N CYS A 74 11.74 10.11 -20.47
CA CYS A 74 12.12 11.45 -20.87
C CYS A 74 12.78 11.47 -22.25
N ASN A 75 12.35 12.38 -23.11
CA ASN A 75 13.02 12.68 -24.38
C ASN A 75 13.53 14.13 -24.35
N GLU A 76 14.78 14.32 -24.74
CA GLU A 76 15.39 15.64 -24.93
C GLU A 76 15.25 16.03 -26.41
N ASP A 77 14.70 17.21 -26.67
CA ASP A 77 14.86 17.86 -27.97
C ASP A 77 16.16 18.67 -27.97
N VAL A 78 17.18 18.12 -28.63
CA VAL A 78 18.53 18.69 -28.73
C VAL A 78 18.56 20.02 -29.50
N THR A 79 17.49 20.40 -30.20
CA THR A 79 17.45 21.68 -30.94
C THR A 79 16.85 22.81 -30.10
N THR A 80 15.87 22.49 -29.25
CA THR A 80 15.14 23.47 -28.43
C THR A 80 15.59 23.47 -26.96
N GLY A 81 16.25 22.40 -26.51
CA GLY A 81 16.60 22.19 -25.11
C GLY A 81 15.40 21.87 -24.21
N LEU A 82 14.29 21.41 -24.82
CA LEU A 82 13.05 21.06 -24.13
C LEU A 82 13.04 19.58 -23.74
N TYR A 83 12.73 19.29 -22.47
CA TYR A 83 12.52 17.93 -22.00
C TYR A 83 11.04 17.56 -22.01
N THR A 84 10.68 16.53 -22.78
CA THR A 84 9.31 15.99 -22.82
C THR A 84 9.20 14.78 -21.91
N LEU A 85 8.29 14.82 -20.94
CA LEU A 85 8.04 13.77 -19.96
C LEU A 85 6.79 12.96 -20.31
N LYS A 86 6.90 11.63 -20.31
CA LYS A 86 5.81 10.69 -20.57
C LYS A 86 5.63 9.76 -19.36
N PRO A 87 4.87 10.17 -18.33
CA PRO A 87 4.62 9.34 -17.15
C PRO A 87 3.57 8.27 -17.41
N TYR A 88 3.89 7.05 -17.00
CA TYR A 88 3.04 5.86 -17.01
C TYR A 88 2.89 5.32 -15.59
N ASN A 89 1.69 4.84 -15.28
CA ASN A 89 1.35 4.18 -14.03
C ASN A 89 0.72 2.84 -14.35
N MET A 90 1.20 1.76 -13.72
CA MET A 90 0.76 0.40 -14.03
C MET A 90 0.62 -0.39 -12.74
N TYR A 91 -0.56 -0.93 -12.47
CA TYR A 91 -0.68 -1.99 -11.46
C TYR A 91 -0.02 -3.27 -12.00
N LEU A 92 0.69 -4.01 -11.15
CA LEU A 92 1.41 -5.23 -11.54
C LEU A 92 0.71 -6.46 -10.97
N SER A 93 -0.19 -7.08 -11.74
CA SER A 93 -0.98 -8.21 -11.24
C SER A 93 -0.11 -9.46 -11.03
N PRO A 94 -0.24 -10.15 -9.89
CA PRO A 94 0.49 -11.37 -9.60
C PRO A 94 -0.18 -12.59 -10.25
N THR A 95 -1.33 -12.41 -10.92
CA THR A 95 -2.15 -13.51 -11.46
C THR A 95 -1.45 -14.26 -12.60
N MET A 96 -1.50 -15.58 -12.53
CA MET A 96 -0.82 -16.50 -13.47
C MET A 96 -1.84 -17.38 -14.19
N ASP A 97 -1.50 -17.85 -15.40
CA ASP A 97 -2.29 -18.90 -16.06
C ASP A 97 -1.99 -20.25 -15.37
N HIS A 98 -3.01 -20.83 -14.74
CA HIS A 98 -2.92 -22.14 -14.07
C HIS A 98 -2.36 -23.26 -14.97
N ARG A 99 -2.45 -23.12 -16.31
CA ARG A 99 -1.92 -24.09 -17.28
C ARG A 99 -0.40 -24.06 -17.45
N LEU A 100 0.27 -23.03 -16.92
CA LEU A 100 1.72 -22.95 -16.84
C LEU A 100 2.27 -23.73 -15.64
N GLU A 101 1.43 -24.03 -14.65
CA GLU A 101 1.78 -24.83 -13.46
C GLU A 101 2.92 -24.23 -12.63
N VAL A 102 3.07 -22.92 -12.72
CA VAL A 102 3.90 -22.11 -11.84
C VAL A 102 2.96 -21.44 -10.85
N GLU A 103 3.26 -21.58 -9.56
CA GLU A 103 2.45 -21.03 -8.48
C GLU A 103 3.17 -19.85 -7.82
N ARG A 104 2.43 -18.76 -7.61
CA ARG A 104 2.96 -17.52 -7.04
C ARG A 104 2.23 -17.18 -5.74
N ASN A 105 2.96 -17.17 -4.64
CA ASN A 105 2.47 -16.71 -3.34
C ASN A 105 2.67 -15.20 -3.20
N VAL A 106 1.63 -14.51 -2.70
CA VAL A 106 1.64 -13.07 -2.47
C VAL A 106 1.46 -12.81 -0.97
N THR A 107 2.37 -12.04 -0.38
CA THR A 107 2.33 -11.67 1.04
C THR A 107 2.20 -10.16 1.16
N PHE A 108 1.35 -9.71 2.10
CA PHE A 108 1.20 -8.30 2.46
C PHE A 108 1.65 -8.07 3.90
N GLN A 109 2.37 -6.98 4.10
CA GLN A 109 2.64 -6.42 5.41
C GLN A 109 1.48 -5.51 5.79
N SER A 110 0.92 -5.70 6.99
CA SER A 110 -0.26 -4.96 7.43
C SER A 110 -0.07 -3.44 7.40
N SER A 111 1.08 -2.93 7.86
CA SER A 111 1.35 -1.48 7.85
C SER A 111 1.54 -0.90 6.45
N ALA A 112 2.10 -1.68 5.51
CA ALA A 112 2.22 -1.25 4.12
C ALA A 112 0.85 -1.23 3.43
N ALA A 113 0.02 -2.25 3.69
CA ALA A 113 -1.35 -2.30 3.17
C ALA A 113 -2.21 -1.16 3.69
N ASP A 114 -2.12 -0.83 4.99
CA ASP A 114 -2.83 0.29 5.61
C ASP A 114 -2.41 1.63 4.96
N PHE A 115 -1.11 1.87 4.85
CA PHE A 115 -0.56 3.06 4.18
C PHE A 115 -1.01 3.20 2.72
N LEU A 116 -1.00 2.11 1.95
CA LEU A 116 -1.45 2.12 0.55
C LEU A 116 -2.94 2.46 0.44
N LEU A 117 -3.77 1.90 1.33
CA LEU A 117 -5.20 2.16 1.35
C LEU A 117 -5.52 3.62 1.75
N GLU A 118 -4.77 4.19 2.70
CA GLU A 118 -4.87 5.62 3.05
C GLU A 118 -4.54 6.54 1.84
N ASN A 119 -3.66 6.08 0.95
CA ASN A 119 -3.28 6.79 -0.28
C ASN A 119 -4.13 6.37 -1.52
N ASN A 120 -5.31 5.80 -1.29
CA ASN A 120 -6.28 5.40 -2.34
C ASN A 120 -5.79 4.31 -3.32
N PHE A 121 -4.82 3.49 -2.94
CA PHE A 121 -4.44 2.32 -3.72
C PHE A 121 -5.61 1.33 -3.84
N SER A 122 -5.93 0.89 -5.06
CA SER A 122 -7.03 -0.06 -5.28
C SER A 122 -6.53 -1.51 -5.35
N MET A 123 -6.78 -2.26 -4.28
CA MET A 123 -6.54 -3.71 -4.24
C MET A 123 -7.35 -4.46 -5.31
N ASP A 124 -8.53 -3.98 -5.66
CA ASP A 124 -9.37 -4.58 -6.72
C ASP A 124 -8.72 -4.40 -8.10
N ALA A 125 -8.25 -3.17 -8.40
CA ALA A 125 -7.58 -2.87 -9.66
C ALA A 125 -6.26 -3.63 -9.80
N TYR A 126 -5.53 -3.84 -8.70
CA TYR A 126 -4.31 -4.63 -8.67
C TYR A 126 -4.53 -6.06 -9.19
N PHE A 127 -5.57 -6.76 -8.73
CA PHE A 127 -5.83 -8.13 -9.18
C PHE A 127 -6.51 -8.21 -10.56
N LYS A 128 -7.53 -7.37 -10.81
CA LYS A 128 -8.35 -7.46 -12.03
C LYS A 128 -7.73 -6.78 -13.24
N ASN A 129 -7.15 -5.60 -13.03
CA ASN A 129 -6.76 -4.69 -14.12
C ASN A 129 -5.24 -4.57 -14.24
N GLY A 130 -4.46 -5.12 -13.30
CA GLY A 130 -3.01 -5.06 -13.33
C GLY A 130 -2.39 -5.80 -14.51
N VAL A 131 -1.31 -5.24 -15.06
CA VAL A 131 -0.48 -5.83 -16.09
C VAL A 131 0.19 -7.08 -15.53
N LYS A 132 0.13 -8.19 -16.27
CA LYS A 132 0.73 -9.45 -15.84
C LYS A 132 2.25 -9.44 -16.04
N TYR A 133 2.93 -10.39 -15.42
CA TYR A 133 4.35 -10.64 -15.66
C TYR A 133 4.71 -12.09 -15.39
N LEU A 134 5.73 -12.55 -16.09
CA LEU A 134 6.39 -13.85 -15.90
C LEU A 134 7.88 -13.57 -15.83
N SER A 135 8.56 -13.90 -14.73
CA SER A 135 10.02 -13.71 -14.60
C SER A 135 10.81 -14.71 -15.45
N ARG A 136 12.11 -14.48 -15.70
CA ARG A 136 12.95 -15.46 -16.42
C ARG A 136 13.04 -16.80 -15.67
N ASP A 137 13.04 -16.78 -14.35
CA ASP A 137 13.06 -17.98 -13.51
C ASP A 137 11.75 -18.78 -13.65
N GLU A 138 10.61 -18.11 -13.52
CA GLU A 138 9.29 -18.74 -13.69
C GLU A 138 9.07 -19.26 -15.12
N GLU A 139 9.58 -18.57 -16.14
CA GLU A 139 9.56 -19.07 -17.53
C GLU A 139 10.41 -20.32 -17.72
N LYS A 140 11.60 -20.37 -17.11
CA LYS A 140 12.44 -21.58 -17.11
C LYS A 140 11.73 -22.73 -16.42
N GLU A 141 11.10 -22.49 -15.28
CA GLU A 141 10.31 -23.49 -14.56
C GLU A 141 9.14 -24.01 -15.41
N ALA A 142 8.36 -23.11 -16.02
CA ALA A 142 7.26 -23.48 -16.89
C ALA A 142 7.75 -24.29 -18.11
N THR A 143 8.87 -23.89 -18.72
CA THR A 143 9.48 -24.57 -19.86
C THR A 143 9.99 -25.96 -19.47
N ALA A 144 10.63 -26.09 -18.29
CA ALA A 144 11.10 -27.37 -17.76
C ALA A 144 9.93 -28.32 -17.52
N LYS A 145 8.85 -27.85 -16.88
CA LYS A 145 7.62 -28.64 -16.66
C LYS A 145 6.95 -29.05 -17.98
N ALA A 146 6.90 -28.16 -18.97
CA ALA A 146 6.36 -28.46 -20.28
C ALA A 146 7.19 -29.53 -21.02
N THR A 147 8.52 -29.45 -20.91
CA THR A 147 9.46 -30.40 -21.51
C THR A 147 9.40 -31.75 -20.81
N GLU A 148 9.39 -31.78 -19.48
CA GLU A 148 9.21 -33.01 -18.69
C GLU A 148 7.93 -33.74 -19.08
N ARG A 149 6.83 -33.02 -19.32
CA ARG A 149 5.57 -33.61 -19.79
C ARG A 149 5.61 -34.14 -21.20
N ARG A 150 6.34 -33.47 -22.08
CA ARG A 150 6.55 -33.91 -23.45
C ARG A 150 7.37 -35.20 -23.48
N ASP A 151 8.42 -35.23 -22.65
CA ASP A 151 9.38 -36.32 -22.60
C ASP A 151 8.98 -37.42 -21.63
N ARG A 152 7.91 -37.20 -20.83
CA ARG A 152 7.35 -38.18 -19.91
C ARG A 152 7.06 -39.45 -20.69
N PRO A 153 7.81 -40.55 -20.44
CA PRO A 153 7.52 -41.80 -21.09
C PRO A 153 6.10 -42.17 -20.68
N VAL A 154 5.28 -42.57 -21.67
CA VAL A 154 4.01 -43.23 -21.37
C VAL A 154 4.39 -44.50 -20.65
N VAL A 155 4.35 -44.48 -19.32
CA VAL A 155 4.51 -45.69 -18.52
C VAL A 155 3.32 -46.56 -18.90
N ARG A 156 3.57 -47.56 -19.77
CA ARG A 156 2.59 -48.58 -20.08
C ARG A 156 2.26 -49.26 -18.77
N ARG A 157 1.09 -48.91 -18.20
CA ARG A 157 0.56 -49.67 -17.09
C ARG A 157 0.25 -51.05 -17.62
N LEU A 158 1.01 -52.04 -17.17
CA LEU A 158 0.77 -53.45 -17.49
C LEU A 158 -0.48 -53.97 -16.76
N GLU A 159 -0.91 -53.28 -15.71
CA GLU A 159 -2.05 -53.65 -14.88
C GLU A 159 -3.08 -52.52 -14.83
N ILE A 160 -4.36 -52.89 -15.00
CA ILE A 160 -5.51 -52.00 -14.89
C ILE A 160 -5.88 -51.93 -13.39
N ASP A 161 -5.92 -50.72 -12.83
CA ASP A 161 -6.15 -50.47 -11.40
C ASP A 161 -7.65 -50.57 -11.06
N VAL A 162 -8.13 -51.82 -10.99
CA VAL A 162 -9.50 -52.20 -10.60
C VAL A 162 -9.40 -53.32 -9.57
N LYS A 163 -10.13 -53.19 -8.45
CA LYS A 163 -10.21 -54.26 -7.46
C LYS A 163 -11.01 -55.43 -8.03
N GLU A 164 -10.58 -56.66 -7.77
CA GLU A 164 -11.26 -57.88 -8.25
C GLU A 164 -12.74 -57.98 -7.80
N GLU A 165 -13.09 -57.27 -6.73
CA GLU A 165 -14.42 -57.19 -6.12
C GLU A 165 -15.37 -56.14 -6.78
N ASP A 166 -14.88 -55.33 -7.73
CA ASP A 166 -15.69 -54.32 -8.44
C ASP A 166 -16.26 -54.86 -9.76
N GLN A 167 -17.35 -55.62 -9.64
CA GLN A 167 -18.03 -56.29 -10.75
C GLN A 167 -18.50 -55.31 -11.84
N GLU A 168 -18.99 -54.12 -11.48
CA GLU A 168 -19.48 -53.12 -12.45
C GLU A 168 -18.36 -52.59 -13.35
N SER A 169 -17.17 -52.35 -12.78
CA SER A 169 -16.00 -51.88 -13.53
C SER A 169 -15.44 -52.96 -14.47
N LEU A 170 -15.46 -54.23 -14.05
CA LEU A 170 -15.02 -55.36 -14.87
C LEU A 170 -15.97 -55.59 -16.05
N GLU A 171 -17.28 -55.55 -15.82
CA GLU A 171 -18.30 -55.67 -16.88
C GLU A 171 -18.20 -54.54 -17.89
N PHE A 172 -17.95 -53.30 -17.44
CA PHE A 172 -17.72 -52.17 -18.32
C PHE A 172 -16.47 -52.36 -19.19
N LEU A 173 -15.35 -52.79 -18.60
CA LEU A 173 -14.11 -53.06 -19.34
C LEU A 173 -14.28 -54.19 -20.36
N GLU A 174 -14.98 -55.27 -20.02
CA GLU A 174 -15.27 -56.38 -20.93
C GLU A 174 -16.14 -55.92 -22.12
N ALA A 175 -17.17 -55.10 -21.86
CA ALA A 175 -17.97 -54.51 -22.91
C ALA A 175 -17.15 -53.60 -23.85
N VAL A 176 -16.20 -52.83 -23.29
CA VAL A 176 -15.27 -52.00 -24.07
C VAL A 176 -14.33 -52.86 -24.91
N ARG A 177 -13.73 -53.93 -24.36
CA ARG A 177 -12.87 -54.87 -25.11
C ARG A 177 -13.60 -55.44 -26.31
N LYS A 178 -14.82 -55.95 -26.09
CA LYS A 178 -15.65 -56.52 -27.15
C LYS A 178 -15.90 -55.53 -28.29
N LEU A 179 -16.22 -54.27 -27.97
CA LEU A 179 -16.41 -53.23 -28.99
C LEU A 179 -15.13 -52.95 -29.80
N ILE A 180 -13.97 -52.97 -29.16
CA ILE A 180 -12.68 -52.76 -29.83
C ILE A 180 -12.37 -53.94 -30.74
N ASP A 181 -12.54 -55.17 -30.26
CA ASP A 181 -12.29 -56.39 -31.02
C ASP A 181 -13.23 -56.52 -32.23
N ASP A 182 -14.53 -56.23 -32.05
CA ASP A 182 -15.52 -56.19 -33.13
C ASP A 182 -15.15 -55.13 -34.19
N TRP A 183 -14.65 -53.97 -33.75
CA TRP A 183 -14.19 -52.92 -34.65
C TRP A 183 -12.91 -53.29 -35.40
N LEU A 184 -11.95 -53.96 -34.74
CA LEU A 184 -10.73 -54.47 -35.36
C LEU A 184 -11.03 -55.60 -36.36
N ALA A 185 -12.02 -56.46 -36.08
CA ALA A 185 -12.42 -57.59 -36.93
C ALA A 185 -13.01 -57.17 -38.29
N LEU A 186 -13.51 -55.93 -38.42
CA LEU A 186 -14.01 -55.36 -39.68
C LEU A 186 -12.91 -55.14 -40.75
N GLY A 187 -11.64 -55.23 -40.37
CA GLY A 187 -10.50 -55.13 -41.31
C GLY A 187 -10.52 -53.83 -42.12
N ASN A 188 -10.38 -53.93 -43.45
CA ASN A 188 -10.36 -52.77 -44.36
C ASN A 188 -11.71 -52.06 -44.52
N GLY A 189 -12.81 -52.62 -43.98
CA GLY A 189 -14.13 -51.99 -43.97
C GLY A 189 -14.42 -51.14 -42.73
N ARG A 190 -13.44 -50.98 -41.83
CA ARG A 190 -13.61 -50.24 -40.58
C ARG A 190 -13.58 -48.72 -40.78
N ASP A 191 -14.36 -48.01 -39.97
CA ASP A 191 -14.25 -46.55 -39.86
C ASP A 191 -12.89 -46.16 -39.27
N SER A 192 -12.37 -44.99 -39.66
CA SER A 192 -11.08 -44.45 -39.20
C SER A 192 -10.96 -44.23 -37.67
N TYR A 193 -12.07 -44.32 -36.94
CA TYR A 193 -12.12 -44.14 -35.49
C TYR A 193 -13.27 -44.93 -34.86
N LEU A 194 -13.14 -45.22 -33.57
CA LEU A 194 -14.19 -45.81 -32.72
C LEU A 194 -14.54 -44.87 -31.57
N ASN A 195 -15.84 -44.60 -31.33
CA ASN A 195 -16.28 -43.79 -30.20
C ASN A 195 -16.80 -44.67 -29.06
N ILE A 196 -16.43 -44.34 -27.83
CA ILE A 196 -16.90 -44.99 -26.60
C ILE A 196 -17.51 -43.94 -25.67
N PRO A 197 -18.81 -44.00 -25.36
CA PRO A 197 -19.81 -44.93 -25.90
C PRO A 197 -20.08 -44.67 -27.41
N PRO A 198 -20.59 -45.66 -28.16
CA PRO A 198 -21.02 -45.45 -29.54
C PRO A 198 -22.14 -44.39 -29.62
N PRO A 199 -22.20 -43.59 -30.71
CA PRO A 199 -23.22 -42.57 -30.87
C PRO A 199 -24.61 -43.22 -31.02
N THR A 200 -25.54 -42.88 -30.12
CA THR A 200 -26.92 -43.39 -30.16
C THR A 200 -27.68 -42.75 -31.32
N ARG A 201 -28.18 -43.53 -32.29
CA ARG A 201 -29.04 -43.01 -33.38
C ARG A 201 -30.51 -43.05 -32.95
N MET A 202 -31.32 -42.10 -33.43
CA MET A 202 -32.75 -41.96 -33.06
C MET A 202 -33.61 -43.22 -33.30
N ASN A 203 -33.15 -44.18 -34.11
CA ASN A 203 -33.88 -45.41 -34.44
C ASN A 203 -33.28 -46.68 -33.78
N ASP A 204 -32.28 -46.56 -32.91
CA ASP A 204 -31.73 -47.73 -32.21
C ASP A 204 -32.69 -48.17 -31.08
N PRO A 205 -32.87 -49.49 -30.85
CA PRO A 205 -33.55 -49.97 -29.66
C PRO A 205 -32.87 -49.39 -28.42
N LYS A 206 -33.66 -48.97 -27.40
CA LYS A 206 -33.13 -48.43 -26.13
C LYS A 206 -31.93 -49.29 -25.69
N PRO A 207 -30.73 -48.72 -25.49
CA PRO A 207 -29.54 -49.49 -25.20
C PRO A 207 -29.79 -50.31 -23.94
N THR A 208 -29.70 -51.63 -24.07
CA THR A 208 -29.74 -52.57 -22.96
C THR A 208 -28.50 -52.34 -22.09
N GLY A 209 -28.64 -51.50 -21.08
CA GLY A 209 -27.92 -51.55 -19.79
C GLY A 209 -26.40 -51.34 -19.73
N PHE A 210 -25.63 -51.35 -20.82
CA PHE A 210 -24.16 -51.47 -20.68
C PHE A 210 -23.35 -50.19 -20.77
N PHE A 211 -23.80 -49.18 -21.52
CA PHE A 211 -23.06 -47.94 -21.70
C PHE A 211 -23.87 -46.72 -21.27
N PRO A 212 -23.34 -45.85 -20.38
CA PRO A 212 -23.99 -44.59 -20.04
C PRO A 212 -23.97 -43.64 -21.25
N THR A 213 -24.93 -42.71 -21.32
CA THR A 213 -25.01 -41.69 -22.38
C THR A 213 -23.78 -40.78 -22.44
N THR A 214 -23.04 -40.66 -21.33
CA THR A 214 -21.75 -39.96 -21.25
C THR A 214 -20.82 -40.70 -20.29
N LEU A 215 -19.52 -40.74 -20.57
CA LEU A 215 -18.55 -41.37 -19.67
C LEU A 215 -18.18 -40.46 -18.50
N ASN A 216 -18.17 -41.01 -17.28
CA ASN A 216 -17.64 -40.32 -16.10
C ASN A 216 -16.09 -40.33 -16.09
N ARG A 217 -15.45 -39.54 -15.21
CA ARG A 217 -13.97 -39.42 -15.16
C ARG A 217 -13.27 -40.77 -14.89
N PHE A 218 -13.88 -41.63 -14.08
CA PHE A 218 -13.33 -42.92 -13.71
C PHE A 218 -13.38 -43.91 -14.89
N GLN A 219 -14.53 -44.04 -15.55
CA GLN A 219 -14.71 -44.83 -16.77
C GLN A 219 -13.76 -44.37 -17.89
N LYS A 220 -13.60 -43.05 -18.08
CA LYS A 220 -12.63 -42.53 -19.05
C LYS A 220 -11.20 -42.97 -18.73
N ARG A 221 -10.82 -42.91 -17.45
CA ARG A 221 -9.50 -43.38 -16.98
C ARG A 221 -9.32 -44.87 -17.25
N LEU A 222 -10.35 -45.70 -17.03
CA LEU A 222 -10.32 -47.13 -17.32
C LEU A 222 -10.13 -47.41 -18.81
N VAL A 223 -10.83 -46.70 -19.70
CA VAL A 223 -10.65 -46.85 -21.15
C VAL A 223 -9.23 -46.44 -21.58
N HIS A 224 -8.68 -45.36 -21.04
CA HIS A 224 -7.29 -44.97 -21.30
C HIS A 224 -6.30 -46.06 -20.85
N GLN A 225 -6.47 -46.60 -19.64
CA GLN A 225 -5.63 -47.68 -19.11
C GLN A 225 -5.73 -48.97 -19.94
N LEU A 226 -6.95 -49.35 -20.36
CA LEU A 226 -7.19 -50.55 -21.15
C LEU A 226 -6.45 -50.49 -22.50
N ILE A 227 -6.57 -49.37 -23.22
CA ILE A 227 -5.88 -49.20 -24.51
C ILE A 227 -4.35 -49.19 -24.33
N GLU A 228 -3.86 -48.50 -23.29
CA GLU A 228 -2.42 -48.48 -22.97
C GLU A 228 -1.85 -49.86 -22.61
N ALA A 229 -2.65 -50.72 -21.96
CA ALA A 229 -2.25 -52.04 -21.49
C ALA A 229 -2.38 -53.12 -22.57
N GLU A 230 -3.53 -53.19 -23.25
CA GLU A 230 -3.91 -54.33 -24.10
C GLU A 230 -3.83 -54.03 -25.60
N PHE A 231 -3.85 -52.76 -26.03
CA PHE A 231 -3.90 -52.38 -27.45
C PHE A 231 -2.80 -51.35 -27.86
N PRO A 232 -1.52 -51.75 -27.93
CA PRO A 232 -0.41 -50.82 -28.19
C PRO A 232 -0.43 -50.11 -29.56
N SER A 233 -1.17 -50.64 -30.53
CA SER A 233 -1.34 -50.05 -31.87
C SER A 233 -2.43 -48.98 -31.94
N LEU A 234 -3.13 -48.71 -30.82
CA LEU A 234 -4.24 -47.77 -30.73
C LEU A 234 -3.89 -46.60 -29.80
N VAL A 235 -4.54 -45.45 -30.05
CA VAL A 235 -4.43 -44.23 -29.24
C VAL A 235 -5.81 -43.72 -28.90
N THR A 236 -5.97 -43.27 -27.65
CA THR A 236 -7.20 -42.64 -27.17
C THR A 236 -7.13 -41.11 -27.23
N VAL A 237 -8.19 -40.48 -27.71
CA VAL A 237 -8.41 -39.03 -27.68
C VAL A 237 -9.65 -38.74 -26.82
N GLY A 238 -9.46 -38.14 -25.65
CA GLY A 238 -10.56 -37.77 -24.77
C GLY A 238 -11.41 -36.62 -25.33
N LYS A 239 -12.73 -36.79 -25.33
CA LYS A 239 -13.72 -35.74 -25.60
C LYS A 239 -14.59 -35.48 -24.36
N PRO A 240 -15.36 -34.38 -24.28
CA PRO A 240 -16.18 -34.07 -23.10
C PRO A 240 -17.19 -35.16 -22.72
N ALA A 241 -17.83 -35.82 -23.71
CA ALA A 241 -18.86 -36.83 -23.47
C ALA A 241 -18.39 -38.30 -23.70
N PHE A 242 -17.37 -38.50 -24.55
CA PHE A 242 -16.92 -39.82 -25.00
C PHE A 242 -15.39 -39.87 -25.15
N ILE A 243 -14.83 -41.04 -25.44
CA ILE A 243 -13.44 -41.22 -25.87
C ILE A 243 -13.44 -41.72 -27.31
N GLN A 244 -12.56 -41.18 -28.13
CA GLN A 244 -12.35 -41.59 -29.50
C GLN A 244 -11.06 -42.41 -29.59
N ILE A 245 -11.13 -43.62 -30.12
CA ILE A 245 -9.99 -44.52 -30.34
C ILE A 245 -9.60 -44.43 -31.81
N LEU A 246 -8.29 -44.32 -32.04
CA LEU A 246 -7.66 -44.16 -33.35
C LEU A 246 -6.50 -45.13 -33.47
N GLU A 247 -6.09 -45.43 -34.70
CA GLU A 247 -4.80 -46.09 -34.93
C GLU A 247 -3.63 -45.16 -34.57
N PHE A 248 -2.56 -45.75 -34.03
CA PHE A 248 -1.32 -45.03 -33.72
C PHE A 248 -0.63 -44.58 -35.02
N ASP A 249 -0.40 -43.28 -35.13
CA ASP A 249 0.34 -42.66 -36.22
C ASP A 249 1.45 -41.79 -35.62
N GLU A 250 2.70 -42.19 -35.84
CA GLU A 250 3.87 -41.51 -35.28
C GLU A 250 3.96 -40.04 -35.74
N ALA A 251 3.62 -39.75 -37.00
CA ALA A 251 3.68 -38.41 -37.55
C ALA A 251 2.60 -37.51 -36.93
N ARG A 252 1.37 -38.03 -36.77
CA ARG A 252 0.28 -37.31 -36.10
C ARG A 252 0.61 -37.06 -34.63
N GLU A 253 1.08 -38.06 -33.90
CA GLU A 253 1.42 -37.90 -32.48
C GLU A 253 2.58 -36.92 -32.28
N LYS A 254 3.57 -36.92 -33.17
CA LYS A 254 4.64 -35.91 -33.17
C LYS A 254 4.08 -34.51 -33.43
N ALA A 255 3.21 -34.34 -34.44
CA ALA A 255 2.58 -33.06 -34.74
C ALA A 255 1.73 -32.53 -33.57
N VAL A 256 0.96 -33.39 -32.89
CA VAL A 256 0.17 -33.02 -31.72
C VAL A 256 1.06 -32.61 -30.54
N ARG A 257 2.18 -33.31 -30.31
CA ARG A 257 3.16 -32.94 -29.28
C ARG A 257 3.78 -31.58 -29.57
N GLU A 258 4.20 -31.33 -30.82
CA GLU A 258 4.74 -30.04 -31.25
C GLU A 258 3.71 -28.91 -31.13
N GLN A 259 2.45 -29.17 -31.50
CA GLN A 259 1.36 -28.20 -31.37
C GLN A 259 1.10 -27.85 -29.90
N ARG A 260 1.13 -28.82 -28.98
CA ARG A 260 1.00 -28.56 -27.53
C ARG A 260 2.13 -27.69 -27.00
N MET A 261 3.37 -27.93 -27.45
CA MET A 261 4.52 -27.09 -27.08
C MET A 261 4.35 -25.66 -27.59
N ARG A 262 3.96 -25.48 -28.86
CA ARG A 262 3.68 -24.14 -29.42
C ARG A 262 2.61 -23.40 -28.63
N TYR A 263 1.52 -24.07 -28.25
CA TYR A 263 0.49 -23.45 -27.42
C TYR A 263 0.99 -23.07 -26.02
N GLN A 264 1.94 -23.82 -25.45
CA GLN A 264 2.56 -23.44 -24.18
C GLN A 264 3.48 -22.22 -24.36
N GLU A 265 4.29 -22.19 -25.41
CA GLU A 265 5.13 -21.04 -25.77
C GLU A 265 4.29 -19.77 -25.97
N GLU A 266 3.19 -19.85 -26.73
CA GLU A 266 2.26 -18.73 -26.91
C GLU A 266 1.63 -18.26 -25.59
N ARG A 267 1.34 -19.17 -24.65
CA ARG A 267 0.83 -18.80 -23.31
C ARG A 267 1.89 -18.07 -22.50
N MET A 268 3.12 -18.58 -22.47
CA MET A 268 4.25 -17.93 -21.78
C MET A 268 4.50 -16.53 -22.35
N MET A 269 4.46 -16.40 -23.67
CA MET A 269 4.61 -15.11 -24.35
C MET A 269 3.51 -14.10 -23.94
N LYS A 270 2.25 -14.54 -23.87
CA LYS A 270 1.13 -13.69 -23.41
C LYS A 270 1.24 -13.31 -21.94
N GLN A 271 1.82 -14.19 -21.11
CA GLN A 271 2.03 -13.95 -19.67
C GLN A 271 3.28 -13.13 -19.34
N THR A 272 4.22 -13.01 -20.28
CA THR A 272 5.46 -12.22 -20.10
C THR A 272 5.17 -10.78 -19.68
N GLY A 273 4.15 -10.14 -20.30
CA GLY A 273 3.61 -8.84 -19.88
C GLY A 273 4.67 -7.77 -19.61
N PHE A 274 4.69 -7.19 -18.40
CA PHE A 274 5.61 -6.09 -18.06
C PHE A 274 7.09 -6.47 -18.20
N ARG A 275 7.45 -7.77 -18.09
CA ARG A 275 8.85 -8.20 -18.27
C ARG A 275 9.40 -7.74 -19.64
N TRP A 276 8.59 -7.58 -20.69
CA TRP A 276 9.06 -7.01 -21.97
C TRP A 276 9.70 -5.63 -21.83
N ILE A 277 9.14 -4.78 -20.95
CA ILE A 277 9.70 -3.46 -20.64
C ILE A 277 10.97 -3.64 -19.81
N ALA A 278 10.98 -4.56 -18.85
CA ALA A 278 12.17 -4.83 -18.05
C ALA A 278 13.36 -5.34 -18.88
N GLU A 279 13.11 -6.25 -19.83
CA GLU A 279 14.11 -6.72 -20.80
C GLU A 279 14.62 -5.57 -21.67
N ALA A 280 13.73 -4.68 -22.14
CA ALA A 280 14.12 -3.51 -22.91
C ALA A 280 15.00 -2.53 -22.12
N LEU A 281 14.74 -2.34 -20.82
CA LEU A 281 15.57 -1.50 -19.95
C LEU A 281 16.94 -2.14 -19.67
N ALA A 282 17.00 -3.46 -19.54
CA ALA A 282 18.23 -4.21 -19.24
C ALA A 282 19.07 -4.57 -20.49
N GLY A 283 18.57 -4.30 -21.69
CA GLY A 283 19.19 -4.75 -22.95
C GLY A 283 19.13 -6.27 -23.16
N GLY A 284 18.08 -6.92 -22.63
CA GLY A 284 17.88 -8.35 -22.72
C GLY A 284 17.21 -8.84 -24.01
N ASP A 285 16.71 -10.07 -24.01
CA ASP A 285 16.23 -10.74 -25.22
C ASP A 285 14.75 -10.38 -25.54
N LEU A 286 14.53 -9.76 -26.69
CA LEU A 286 13.22 -9.40 -27.23
C LEU A 286 12.86 -10.22 -28.48
N SER A 287 13.62 -11.27 -28.80
CA SER A 287 13.45 -12.07 -30.03
C SER A 287 12.05 -12.65 -30.16
N ASN A 288 11.51 -13.15 -29.03
CA ASN A 288 10.20 -13.80 -28.95
C ASN A 288 9.01 -12.82 -28.98
N LEU A 289 9.23 -11.51 -28.98
CA LEU A 289 8.16 -10.53 -29.10
C LEU A 289 7.61 -10.52 -30.54
N ASP A 290 6.29 -10.58 -30.69
CA ASP A 290 5.62 -10.66 -32.00
C ASP A 290 5.93 -9.41 -32.83
N GLN A 291 6.22 -9.61 -34.12
CA GLN A 291 6.54 -8.52 -35.04
C GLN A 291 5.29 -7.69 -35.37
N GLY A 292 4.10 -8.31 -35.34
CA GLY A 292 2.81 -7.67 -35.61
C GLY A 292 2.52 -6.49 -34.69
N CYS A 293 3.03 -6.50 -33.45
CA CYS A 293 2.77 -5.43 -32.49
C CYS A 293 3.34 -4.07 -32.93
N PHE A 294 4.39 -4.05 -33.75
CA PHE A 294 5.05 -2.82 -34.19
C PHE A 294 4.38 -2.13 -35.38
N MET A 295 3.32 -2.71 -35.96
CA MET A 295 2.67 -2.19 -37.16
C MET A 295 2.19 -0.73 -36.99
N GLY A 296 1.55 -0.43 -35.86
CA GLY A 296 1.06 0.93 -35.57
C GLY A 296 2.17 1.95 -35.34
N VAL A 297 3.32 1.53 -34.81
CA VAL A 297 4.49 2.41 -34.61
C VAL A 297 5.18 2.68 -35.94
N MET A 298 5.35 1.64 -36.76
CA MET A 298 5.96 1.76 -38.09
C MET A 298 5.19 2.74 -38.98
N ALA A 299 3.86 2.68 -38.96
CA ALA A 299 3.00 3.57 -39.76
C ALA A 299 3.14 5.06 -39.38
N ASN A 300 3.50 5.36 -38.12
CA ASN A 300 3.60 6.71 -37.60
C ASN A 300 5.05 7.22 -37.49
N SER A 301 6.05 6.38 -37.81
CA SER A 301 7.47 6.72 -37.67
C SER A 301 8.12 7.00 -39.02
N PRO A 302 8.83 8.14 -39.19
CA PRO A 302 9.62 8.40 -40.40
C PRO A 302 10.70 7.32 -40.63
N ALA A 303 11.19 6.69 -39.55
CA ALA A 303 12.18 5.63 -39.61
C ALA A 303 11.64 4.31 -40.18
N GLY A 304 10.32 4.16 -40.30
CA GLY A 304 9.65 3.02 -40.92
C GLY A 304 9.42 3.15 -42.43
N ALA A 305 9.65 4.33 -43.01
CA ALA A 305 9.41 4.58 -44.44
C ALA A 305 10.35 3.72 -45.31
N GLY A 306 9.77 2.79 -46.08
CA GLY A 306 10.49 1.94 -47.03
C GLY A 306 11.08 0.64 -46.46
N LEU A 307 10.80 0.29 -45.20
CA LEU A 307 11.23 -0.97 -44.57
C LEU A 307 10.08 -1.97 -44.48
N SER A 308 10.39 -3.27 -44.55
CA SER A 308 9.42 -4.30 -44.19
C SER A 308 9.17 -4.31 -42.67
N LEU A 309 7.99 -4.76 -42.23
CA LEU A 309 7.64 -4.87 -40.80
C LEU A 309 8.68 -5.66 -40.00
N LYS A 310 9.20 -6.74 -40.59
CA LYS A 310 10.24 -7.58 -39.99
C LYS A 310 11.55 -6.83 -39.81
N GLU A 311 11.99 -6.07 -40.82
CA GLU A 311 13.21 -5.28 -40.74
C GLU A 311 13.08 -4.14 -39.73
N PHE A 312 11.95 -3.43 -39.70
CA PHE A 312 11.69 -2.38 -38.73
C PHE A 312 11.71 -2.94 -37.30
N ALA A 313 10.98 -4.04 -37.04
CA ALA A 313 10.95 -4.68 -35.73
C ALA A 313 12.35 -5.14 -35.29
N ASN A 314 13.13 -5.76 -36.17
CA ASN A 314 14.49 -6.19 -35.85
C ASN A 314 15.42 -5.00 -35.55
N ARG A 315 15.34 -3.90 -36.32
CA ARG A 315 16.12 -2.69 -36.05
C ARG A 315 15.76 -2.06 -34.71
N LEU A 316 14.46 -2.02 -34.38
CA LEU A 316 14.01 -1.49 -33.09
C LEU A 316 14.47 -2.36 -31.92
N LYS A 317 14.36 -3.69 -32.03
CA LYS A 317 14.89 -4.64 -31.03
C LYS A 317 16.39 -4.49 -30.85
N GLU A 318 17.15 -4.35 -31.93
CA GLU A 318 18.59 -4.13 -31.87
C GLU A 318 18.93 -2.78 -31.24
N ARG A 319 18.16 -1.73 -31.53
CA ARG A 319 18.32 -0.42 -30.89
C ARG A 319 18.05 -0.50 -29.39
N LEU A 320 17.02 -1.22 -28.95
CA LEU A 320 16.75 -1.44 -27.53
C LEU A 320 17.85 -2.25 -26.83
N ARG A 321 18.46 -3.20 -27.54
CA ARG A 321 19.57 -4.00 -27.01
C ARG A 321 20.84 -3.16 -26.84
N THR A 322 21.09 -2.23 -27.75
CA THR A 322 22.31 -1.41 -27.78
C THR A 322 22.17 -0.11 -26.99
N HIS A 323 20.97 0.48 -26.95
CA HIS A 323 20.66 1.70 -26.22
C HIS A 323 20.08 1.37 -24.85
N ARG A 324 20.94 1.31 -23.82
CA ARG A 324 20.53 1.17 -22.42
C ARG A 324 20.41 2.55 -21.78
N PRO A 325 19.19 3.01 -21.43
CA PRO A 325 18.99 4.35 -20.91
C PRO A 325 19.54 4.52 -19.50
N VAL A 326 19.81 5.77 -19.12
CA VAL A 326 20.09 6.11 -17.72
C VAL A 326 18.85 5.85 -16.89
N ILE A 327 18.99 5.08 -15.81
CA ILE A 327 17.89 4.81 -14.88
C ILE A 327 18.01 5.74 -13.69
N VAL A 328 16.94 6.48 -13.41
CA VAL A 328 16.85 7.48 -12.35
C VAL A 328 15.83 7.02 -11.32
N GLY A 329 16.16 7.15 -10.05
CA GLY A 329 15.23 6.90 -8.95
C GLY A 329 15.48 7.85 -7.78
N HIS A 330 14.64 7.74 -6.76
CA HIS A 330 14.85 8.40 -5.48
C HIS A 330 15.00 7.33 -4.40
N ASN A 331 16.18 7.18 -3.80
CA ASN A 331 16.47 6.07 -2.87
C ASN A 331 16.38 4.68 -3.53
N LEU A 332 16.94 4.59 -4.75
CA LEU A 332 16.75 3.52 -5.74
C LEU A 332 17.27 2.12 -5.31
N PHE A 333 17.99 2.00 -4.18
CA PHE A 333 18.60 0.73 -3.75
C PHE A 333 17.57 -0.40 -3.56
N THR A 334 16.46 -0.11 -2.87
CA THR A 334 15.40 -1.10 -2.64
C THR A 334 14.70 -1.46 -3.94
N ASP A 335 14.39 -0.46 -4.75
CA ASP A 335 13.72 -0.60 -6.05
C ASP A 335 14.47 -1.55 -6.98
N LEU A 336 15.79 -1.42 -7.10
CA LEU A 336 16.60 -2.28 -7.95
C LEU A 336 16.60 -3.74 -7.50
N ILE A 337 16.63 -3.98 -6.19
CA ILE A 337 16.64 -5.34 -5.64
C ILE A 337 15.29 -6.01 -5.89
N TYR A 338 14.19 -5.30 -5.65
CA TYR A 338 12.84 -5.79 -5.95
C TYR A 338 12.63 -5.99 -7.45
N PHE A 339 13.09 -5.05 -8.28
CA PHE A 339 13.01 -5.13 -9.73
C PHE A 339 13.72 -6.37 -10.26
N TYR A 340 14.95 -6.61 -9.80
CA TYR A 340 15.73 -7.79 -10.15
C TYR A 340 14.98 -9.07 -9.78
N ARG A 341 14.53 -9.15 -8.52
CA ARG A 341 13.86 -10.34 -7.99
C ARG A 341 12.54 -10.65 -8.69
N CYS A 342 11.83 -9.60 -9.12
CA CYS A 342 10.50 -9.68 -9.72
C CYS A 342 10.54 -10.12 -11.19
N PHE A 343 11.50 -9.62 -12.00
CA PHE A 343 11.48 -9.85 -13.45
C PHE A 343 12.57 -10.82 -13.95
N PHE A 344 13.71 -10.91 -13.27
CA PHE A 344 14.82 -11.71 -13.75
C PHE A 344 14.96 -13.03 -13.01
N GLY A 345 15.09 -13.02 -11.68
CA GLY A 345 15.20 -14.27 -10.95
C GLY A 345 15.77 -14.14 -9.54
N PRO A 346 16.31 -15.23 -8.96
CA PRO A 346 16.84 -15.22 -7.61
C PRO A 346 18.02 -14.25 -7.48
N LEU A 347 18.02 -13.50 -6.37
CA LEU A 347 19.07 -12.55 -6.04
C LEU A 347 20.35 -13.29 -5.60
N PRO A 348 21.56 -12.83 -5.99
CA PRO A 348 22.81 -13.36 -5.48
C PRO A 348 22.93 -13.26 -3.96
N ASP A 349 23.79 -14.06 -3.35
CA ASP A 349 23.98 -14.00 -1.89
C ASP A 349 24.87 -12.84 -1.45
N ARG A 350 25.81 -12.42 -2.30
CA ARG A 350 26.74 -11.32 -2.03
C ARG A 350 26.30 -10.04 -2.75
N VAL A 351 26.43 -8.91 -2.06
CA VAL A 351 26.12 -7.60 -2.63
C VAL A 351 27.04 -7.23 -3.80
N GLU A 352 28.28 -7.72 -3.80
CA GLU A 352 29.21 -7.49 -4.91
C GLU A 352 28.75 -8.16 -6.21
N ASP A 353 28.22 -9.38 -6.11
CA ASP A 353 27.70 -10.13 -7.26
C ASP A 353 26.43 -9.46 -7.80
N PHE A 354 25.56 -8.99 -6.90
CA PHE A 354 24.39 -8.19 -7.27
C PHE A 354 24.80 -6.87 -7.93
N GLN A 355 25.81 -6.18 -7.41
CA GLN A 355 26.32 -4.95 -8.00
C GLN A 355 26.87 -5.18 -9.41
N ALA A 356 27.61 -6.28 -9.63
CA ALA A 356 28.10 -6.64 -10.96
C ALA A 356 26.95 -6.89 -11.94
N ALA A 357 25.95 -7.68 -11.53
CA ALA A 357 24.77 -7.97 -12.34
C ALA A 357 23.94 -6.70 -12.62
N ALA A 358 23.78 -5.82 -11.63
CA ALA A 358 23.05 -4.56 -11.79
C ALA A 358 23.75 -3.62 -12.78
N HIS A 359 25.09 -3.50 -12.73
CA HIS A 359 25.84 -2.66 -13.69
C HIS A 359 25.88 -3.25 -15.10
N GLU A 360 25.83 -4.57 -15.24
CA GLU A 360 25.73 -5.21 -16.55
C GLU A 360 24.40 -4.87 -17.24
N MET A 361 23.30 -4.89 -16.48
CA MET A 361 21.96 -4.57 -16.97
C MET A 361 21.71 -3.07 -17.11
N PHE A 362 22.18 -2.27 -16.14
CA PHE A 362 21.96 -0.83 -16.05
C PHE A 362 23.30 -0.12 -15.96
N PRO A 363 23.89 0.30 -17.11
CA PRO A 363 25.23 0.89 -17.12
C PRO A 363 25.34 2.18 -16.29
N VAL A 364 24.25 2.94 -16.20
CA VAL A 364 24.21 4.22 -15.47
C VAL A 364 22.93 4.30 -14.63
N LEU A 365 23.14 4.32 -13.31
CA LEU A 365 22.13 4.49 -12.27
C LEU A 365 22.31 5.86 -11.59
N MET A 366 21.21 6.59 -11.41
CA MET A 366 21.20 7.89 -10.74
C MET A 366 20.20 7.89 -9.58
N ASP A 367 20.70 8.21 -8.39
CA ASP A 367 19.88 8.37 -7.19
C ASP A 367 19.75 9.85 -6.85
N THR A 368 18.56 10.41 -7.08
CA THR A 368 18.27 11.83 -6.80
C THR A 368 18.40 12.17 -5.32
N LYS A 369 18.19 11.21 -4.41
CA LYS A 369 18.41 11.41 -2.98
C LYS A 369 19.89 11.54 -2.67
N TYR A 370 20.74 10.75 -3.33
CA TYR A 370 22.19 10.92 -3.22
C TYR A 370 22.61 12.28 -3.78
N MET A 371 22.16 12.64 -4.98
CA MET A 371 22.47 13.93 -5.61
C MET A 371 22.10 15.13 -4.72
N ALA A 372 20.91 15.12 -4.12
CA ALA A 372 20.42 16.22 -3.29
C ALA A 372 21.15 16.36 -1.94
N THR A 373 21.88 15.33 -1.51
CA THR A 373 22.50 15.29 -0.17
C THR A 373 24.02 15.17 -0.19
N HIS A 374 24.61 14.99 -1.37
CA HIS A 374 26.06 14.99 -1.58
C HIS A 374 26.65 16.37 -1.21
N ASP A 375 27.70 16.39 -0.40
CA ASP A 375 28.38 17.59 0.13
C ASP A 375 27.51 18.57 0.94
N CYS A 376 26.24 18.25 1.19
CA CYS A 376 25.44 18.93 2.20
C CYS A 376 25.94 18.47 3.57
N GLY A 377 26.65 19.33 4.29
CA GLY A 377 27.13 19.03 5.66
C GLY A 377 26.02 18.52 6.59
N SER A 378 26.39 18.04 7.76
CA SER A 378 25.54 17.30 8.73
C SER A 378 24.35 18.05 9.34
N ILE A 379 24.00 19.25 8.86
CA ILE A 379 22.85 20.03 9.30
C ILE A 379 21.72 19.87 8.26
N ASN A 380 20.86 18.88 8.52
CA ASN A 380 19.58 18.58 7.87
C ASN A 380 19.48 18.88 6.35
N PRO A 381 19.92 17.96 5.47
CA PRO A 381 19.50 18.02 4.09
C PRO A 381 17.99 17.72 3.98
N ILE A 382 17.27 18.58 3.27
CA ILE A 382 15.90 18.36 2.78
C ILE A 382 15.88 16.98 2.10
N SER A 383 15.03 16.04 2.55
CA SER A 383 15.23 14.62 2.21
C SER A 383 14.01 13.88 1.68
N SER A 384 12.82 14.50 1.70
CA SER A 384 11.63 13.94 1.05
C SER A 384 11.54 14.42 -0.39
N LEU A 385 11.02 13.55 -1.27
CA LEU A 385 10.87 13.82 -2.71
C LEU A 385 10.06 15.11 -2.96
N SER A 386 8.95 15.27 -2.23
CA SER A 386 8.05 16.43 -2.35
C SER A 386 8.74 17.74 -1.96
N GLU A 387 9.47 17.78 -0.84
CA GLU A 387 10.18 18.98 -0.40
C GLU A 387 11.31 19.38 -1.37
N ILE A 388 12.04 18.39 -1.91
CA ILE A 388 13.09 18.66 -2.91
C ILE A 388 12.44 19.26 -4.16
N ASN A 389 11.36 18.66 -4.67
CA ASN A 389 10.68 19.20 -5.84
C ASN A 389 10.17 20.63 -5.60
N ASP A 390 9.52 20.87 -4.46
CA ASP A 390 8.98 22.19 -4.10
C ASP A 390 10.07 23.26 -4.01
N SER A 391 11.26 22.92 -3.48
CA SER A 391 12.41 23.82 -3.45
C SER A 391 12.92 24.18 -4.84
N LEU A 392 12.81 23.25 -5.80
CA LEU A 392 13.30 23.39 -7.17
C LEU A 392 12.28 24.01 -8.13
N LEU A 393 11.05 24.27 -7.72
CA LEU A 393 10.02 24.91 -8.57
C LEU A 393 10.41 26.29 -9.06
N LYS A 394 11.18 27.04 -8.25
CA LYS A 394 11.63 28.39 -8.60
C LYS A 394 12.70 28.40 -9.70
N THR A 395 13.25 27.24 -10.04
CA THR A 395 14.26 27.09 -11.11
C THR A 395 13.57 26.99 -12.46
N SER A 396 13.75 28.01 -13.31
CA SER A 396 13.08 28.16 -14.61
C SER A 396 13.78 27.45 -15.79
N ILE A 397 15.00 26.93 -15.59
CA ILE A 397 15.81 26.24 -16.60
C ILE A 397 16.41 24.98 -15.95
N PRO A 398 16.33 23.78 -16.56
CA PRO A 398 15.81 23.48 -17.90
C PRO A 398 14.28 23.54 -18.03
N LYS A 399 13.80 23.85 -19.25
CA LYS A 399 12.36 23.79 -19.56
C LYS A 399 11.92 22.34 -19.72
N MET A 400 10.77 22.01 -19.16
CA MET A 400 10.18 20.68 -19.22
C MET A 400 8.68 20.79 -19.47
N THR A 401 8.14 19.84 -20.24
CA THR A 401 6.71 19.71 -20.51
C THR A 401 6.29 18.27 -20.35
N VAL A 402 5.07 18.04 -19.91
CA VAL A 402 4.46 16.71 -19.93
C VAL A 402 3.77 16.54 -21.27
N HIS A 403 3.98 15.39 -21.92
CA HIS A 403 3.38 15.13 -23.23
C HIS A 403 1.83 15.19 -23.13
N PRO A 404 1.10 15.81 -24.07
CA PRO A 404 -0.35 16.05 -23.96
C PRO A 404 -1.18 14.78 -23.70
N GLN A 405 -0.81 13.66 -24.33
CA GLN A 405 -1.47 12.36 -24.11
C GLN A 405 -1.19 11.73 -22.74
N HIS A 406 -0.37 12.36 -21.90
CA HIS A 406 -0.01 11.90 -20.55
C HIS A 406 -0.55 12.85 -19.47
N SER A 407 -1.76 13.36 -19.67
CA SER A 407 -2.28 14.47 -18.88
C SER A 407 -2.73 14.16 -17.45
N LYS A 408 -2.73 12.88 -17.03
CA LYS A 408 -3.23 12.42 -15.72
C LYS A 408 -2.84 13.33 -14.53
N TYR A 409 -1.58 13.78 -14.49
CA TYR A 409 -1.03 14.55 -13.36
C TYR A 409 -0.99 16.07 -13.61
N HIS A 410 -1.73 16.58 -14.59
CA HIS A 410 -1.77 18.03 -14.84
C HIS A 410 -2.57 18.75 -13.75
N ASP A 411 -3.74 18.24 -13.38
CA ASP A 411 -4.66 19.00 -12.51
C ASP A 411 -4.71 18.46 -11.06
N GLN A 412 -4.12 17.29 -10.81
CA GLN A 412 -4.21 16.60 -9.52
C GLN A 412 -2.83 16.17 -9.01
N LYS A 413 -2.55 16.54 -7.76
CA LYS A 413 -1.46 15.94 -6.99
C LYS A 413 -1.94 14.61 -6.43
N VAL A 414 -1.19 13.55 -6.69
CA VAL A 414 -1.46 12.20 -6.21
C VAL A 414 -0.17 11.70 -5.56
N ASP A 415 0.19 12.33 -4.45
CA ASP A 415 1.37 11.93 -3.67
C ASP A 415 1.21 10.44 -3.28
N HIS A 416 2.31 9.68 -3.29
CA HIS A 416 2.32 8.24 -2.97
C HIS A 416 1.56 7.35 -3.97
N GLU A 417 1.61 7.75 -5.25
CA GLU A 417 1.35 6.88 -6.40
C GLU A 417 2.61 6.79 -7.25
N ALA A 418 3.07 5.57 -7.55
CA ALA A 418 4.36 5.35 -8.21
C ALA A 418 4.52 6.15 -9.52
N GLY A 419 3.46 6.24 -10.33
CA GLY A 419 3.48 7.03 -11.57
C GLY A 419 3.75 8.52 -11.34
N TYR A 420 3.20 9.11 -10.28
CA TYR A 420 3.42 10.50 -9.91
C TYR A 420 4.80 10.71 -9.29
N ASP A 421 5.24 9.82 -8.39
CA ASP A 421 6.55 9.90 -7.76
C ASP A 421 7.70 9.69 -8.77
N SER A 422 7.50 8.84 -9.79
CA SER A 422 8.43 8.73 -10.92
C SER A 422 8.49 10.02 -11.76
N LEU A 423 7.38 10.75 -11.91
CA LEU A 423 7.35 12.03 -12.60
C LEU A 423 8.10 13.10 -11.81
N LEU A 424 7.85 13.19 -10.50
CA LEU A 424 8.56 14.11 -9.60
C LEU A 424 10.06 13.84 -9.61
N THR A 425 10.45 12.57 -9.53
CA THR A 425 11.85 12.14 -9.59
C THR A 425 12.53 12.58 -10.89
N ALA A 426 11.86 12.44 -12.04
CA ALA A 426 12.36 12.93 -13.32
C ALA A 426 12.56 14.46 -13.32
N GLN A 427 11.60 15.22 -12.78
CA GLN A 427 11.69 16.68 -12.70
C GLN A 427 12.85 17.14 -11.80
N ILE A 428 13.03 16.48 -10.66
CA ILE A 428 14.13 16.73 -9.72
C ILE A 428 15.47 16.45 -10.40
N PHE A 429 15.61 15.31 -11.06
CA PHE A 429 16.84 14.92 -11.73
C PHE A 429 17.28 15.94 -12.79
N ILE A 430 16.36 16.39 -13.66
CA ILE A 430 16.65 17.39 -14.69
C ILE A 430 17.19 18.69 -14.04
N LYS A 431 16.53 19.16 -12.98
CA LYS A 431 16.89 20.42 -12.32
C LYS A 431 18.18 20.31 -11.51
N LEU A 432 18.37 19.24 -10.74
CA LEU A 432 19.59 19.02 -9.97
C LEU A 432 20.80 18.82 -10.87
N SER A 433 20.65 18.10 -11.98
CA SER A 433 21.75 17.89 -12.94
C SER A 433 22.25 19.21 -13.51
N ALA A 434 21.34 20.14 -13.81
CA ALA A 434 21.71 21.49 -14.25
C ALA A 434 22.40 22.32 -13.15
N GLN A 435 21.99 22.18 -11.89
CA GLN A 435 22.60 22.88 -10.74
C GLN A 435 23.99 22.33 -10.37
N LEU A 436 24.20 21.02 -10.46
CA LEU A 436 25.40 20.33 -9.97
C LEU A 436 26.48 20.08 -11.05
N ARG A 437 26.28 20.59 -12.27
CA ARG A 437 27.08 20.30 -13.48
C ARG A 437 28.60 20.52 -13.37
N HIS A 438 29.09 21.37 -12.47
CA HIS A 438 30.51 21.70 -12.32
C HIS A 438 31.23 20.94 -11.19
N GLY A 439 30.67 19.82 -10.69
CA GLY A 439 31.35 18.97 -9.71
C GLY A 439 31.31 19.48 -8.26
N GLY A 440 30.29 20.29 -7.91
CA GLY A 440 29.94 20.58 -6.51
C GLY A 440 30.77 21.66 -5.81
N THR A 441 30.45 22.94 -6.03
CA THR A 441 30.54 23.97 -4.97
C THR A 441 29.37 24.95 -5.13
N SER A 442 28.22 24.64 -4.56
CA SER A 442 27.14 25.63 -4.45
C SER A 442 27.46 26.58 -3.29
N LYS A 443 27.79 27.83 -3.63
CA LYS A 443 27.86 28.93 -2.65
C LYS A 443 26.46 29.17 -2.10
N TYR A 444 26.26 28.84 -0.82
CA TYR A 444 25.28 29.38 0.12
C TYR A 444 23.82 29.56 -0.35
N LEU A 445 22.91 28.77 0.25
CA LEU A 445 21.60 29.26 0.70
C LEU A 445 21.83 30.36 1.77
N GLY A 446 22.08 31.59 1.31
CA GLY A 446 22.08 32.78 2.15
C GLY A 446 20.76 33.51 2.02
N THR A 447 19.96 33.50 3.09
CA THR A 447 18.80 34.38 3.28
C THR A 447 19.22 35.85 3.09
N ALA A 448 18.62 36.54 2.12
CA ALA A 448 18.71 38.00 2.03
C ALA A 448 17.67 38.66 2.98
N PRO A 449 17.97 39.79 3.64
CA PRO A 449 17.06 40.44 4.58
C PRO A 449 15.91 41.16 3.84
N LEU A 450 14.68 40.91 4.25
CA LEU A 450 13.51 41.68 3.82
C LEU A 450 13.52 43.06 4.46
N THR A 451 13.62 44.10 3.64
CA THR A 451 13.31 45.48 4.02
C THR A 451 11.82 45.74 3.77
N PRO A 452 11.06 46.34 4.71
CA PRO A 452 9.65 46.61 4.50
C PRO A 452 9.44 47.97 3.81
N GLN A 453 8.63 48.00 2.74
CA GLN A 453 8.02 49.22 2.21
C GLN A 453 6.56 48.96 1.78
N PRO A 454 5.73 50.01 1.77
CA PRO A 454 4.39 49.95 2.37
C PRO A 454 3.28 49.58 1.39
N ALA A 455 2.16 49.17 2.00
CA ALA A 455 0.94 48.72 1.36
C ALA A 455 0.20 49.83 0.61
N GLU A 456 -0.21 49.53 -0.62
CA GLU A 456 -1.35 50.16 -1.28
C GLU A 456 -2.34 49.08 -1.75
N SER A 457 -3.59 49.50 -1.83
CA SER A 457 -4.82 48.74 -1.60
C SER A 457 -5.54 48.25 -2.86
N THR A 458 -6.28 47.16 -2.68
CA THR A 458 -7.57 46.78 -3.32
C THR A 458 -7.64 46.64 -4.84
N GLU A 459 -7.84 45.40 -5.34
CA GLU A 459 -9.15 44.94 -5.88
C GLU A 459 -9.16 43.49 -6.42
N SER A 460 -10.27 42.82 -6.12
CA SER A 460 -10.91 41.68 -6.82
C SER A 460 -10.28 40.29 -6.82
N THR A 461 -11.07 39.36 -6.28
CA THR A 461 -10.93 37.91 -6.22
C THR A 461 -10.98 37.26 -7.62
N ASN A 462 -9.92 36.56 -8.00
CA ASN A 462 -9.96 35.43 -8.93
C ASN A 462 -8.99 34.34 -8.43
N LEU A 463 -9.53 33.16 -8.14
CA LEU A 463 -8.77 31.98 -7.72
C LEU A 463 -7.94 31.47 -8.92
N ARG A 464 -6.65 31.82 -8.95
CA ARG A 464 -5.66 31.24 -9.87
C ARG A 464 -5.11 29.94 -9.28
N THR A 465 -5.09 28.86 -10.07
CA THR A 465 -4.43 27.60 -9.68
C THR A 465 -2.96 27.64 -10.12
N ARG A 466 -2.11 26.84 -9.45
CA ARG A 466 -0.64 26.84 -9.59
C ARG A 466 -0.13 26.54 -11.02
N PHE A 467 -0.99 26.03 -11.92
CA PHE A 467 -0.65 25.76 -13.32
C PHE A 467 -0.73 26.97 -14.24
N ASP A 468 -1.36 28.09 -13.83
CA ASP A 468 -1.35 29.35 -14.59
C ASP A 468 0.06 30.00 -14.66
N LEU A 469 1.01 29.54 -13.84
CA LEU A 469 2.41 30.00 -13.82
C LEU A 469 3.33 29.19 -14.75
N LEU A 470 2.83 28.11 -15.34
CA LEU A 470 3.48 27.43 -16.46
C LEU A 470 2.88 28.05 -17.73
N GLN A 471 3.71 28.74 -18.54
CA GLN A 471 3.26 29.19 -19.86
C GLN A 471 3.00 27.97 -20.75
N CYS A 472 1.79 27.43 -20.69
CA CYS A 472 1.24 26.49 -21.66
C CYS A 472 0.54 27.33 -22.74
N GLU A 473 1.16 27.47 -23.90
CA GLU A 473 0.43 27.87 -25.10
C GLU A 473 -0.48 26.71 -25.50
N GLU A 474 -1.80 26.95 -25.53
CA GLU A 474 -2.78 26.03 -26.09
C GLU A 474 -2.55 25.93 -27.60
N THR A 475 -2.04 24.79 -28.09
CA THR A 475 -2.14 24.47 -29.51
C THR A 475 -3.39 23.65 -29.75
N ALA A 476 -4.45 24.32 -30.19
CA ALA A 476 -5.63 23.67 -30.76
C ALA A 476 -5.24 22.96 -32.07
N ASP A 477 -5.74 21.74 -32.25
CA ASP A 477 -5.52 20.92 -33.44
C ASP A 477 -5.94 21.65 -34.73
N THR A 478 -4.98 21.88 -35.63
CA THR A 478 -5.24 21.91 -37.07
C THR A 478 -4.00 21.43 -37.79
N PHE A 479 -4.16 20.40 -38.63
CA PHE A 479 -3.14 19.90 -39.55
C PHE A 479 -2.63 21.03 -40.44
N GLY A 480 -1.44 21.55 -40.14
CA GLY A 480 -0.75 22.55 -40.92
C GLY A 480 0.58 22.91 -40.26
N SER A 481 1.68 22.62 -40.95
CA SER A 481 3.05 22.97 -40.57
C SER A 481 3.14 24.37 -39.95
N SER A 482 3.31 24.46 -38.63
CA SER A 482 3.64 25.71 -37.94
C SER A 482 4.75 25.47 -36.91
N ILE A 483 5.73 26.37 -36.97
CA ILE A 483 7.05 26.33 -36.34
C ILE A 483 6.90 26.47 -34.81
N PRO A 484 7.62 25.70 -33.97
CA PRO A 484 7.53 25.84 -32.53
C PRO A 484 8.06 27.20 -32.06
N ALA A 485 7.39 27.76 -31.05
CA ALA A 485 7.69 29.03 -30.39
C ALA A 485 9.19 29.29 -30.21
N ALA A 486 9.61 30.51 -30.57
CA ALA A 486 11.00 30.92 -30.70
C ALA A 486 11.86 30.53 -29.48
N THR A 487 12.84 29.66 -29.71
CA THR A 487 13.91 29.34 -28.77
C THR A 487 14.64 30.64 -28.39
N THR A 488 14.66 31.00 -27.11
CA THR A 488 15.48 32.12 -26.63
C THR A 488 16.96 31.85 -27.00
N PRO A 489 17.70 32.83 -27.55
CA PRO A 489 19.10 32.64 -27.97
C PRO A 489 20.02 32.09 -26.87
N GLN A 490 19.67 32.37 -25.61
CA GLN A 490 20.34 31.86 -24.42
C GLN A 490 20.19 30.34 -24.25
N THR A 491 18.98 29.79 -24.47
CA THR A 491 18.73 28.35 -24.38
C THR A 491 19.49 27.58 -25.45
N ARG A 492 19.55 28.12 -26.68
CA ARG A 492 20.28 27.49 -27.79
C ARG A 492 21.79 27.43 -27.51
N LYS A 493 22.37 28.52 -27.00
CA LYS A 493 23.77 28.54 -26.52
C LYS A 493 24.02 27.54 -25.38
N MET A 494 23.09 27.40 -24.44
CA MET A 494 23.20 26.43 -23.34
C MET A 494 23.17 24.99 -23.85
N VAL A 495 22.34 24.68 -24.86
CA VAL A 495 22.30 23.34 -25.47
C VAL A 495 23.61 23.03 -26.21
N ASP A 496 24.08 23.98 -27.02
CA ASP A 496 25.34 23.85 -27.80
C ASP A 496 26.58 23.73 -26.89
N ASN A 497 26.54 24.36 -25.72
CA ASN A 497 27.61 24.31 -24.70
C ASN A 497 27.49 23.10 -23.73
N GLY A 498 26.45 22.27 -23.83
CA GLY A 498 26.23 21.14 -22.91
C GLY A 498 25.82 21.53 -21.48
N GLU A 499 25.13 22.68 -21.33
CA GLU A 499 24.76 23.30 -20.06
C GLU A 499 23.41 22.83 -19.46
N LEU A 500 22.73 21.85 -20.08
CA LEU A 500 21.52 21.20 -19.57
C LEU A 500 21.87 19.95 -18.74
N ILE A 501 21.33 18.76 -19.03
CA ILE A 501 21.87 17.53 -18.43
C ILE A 501 23.32 17.37 -18.93
N PRO A 502 24.32 17.23 -18.04
CA PRO A 502 25.72 17.12 -18.44
C PRO A 502 25.95 15.94 -19.39
N ARG A 503 26.83 16.10 -20.40
CA ARG A 503 27.27 15.01 -21.27
C ARG A 503 28.06 13.96 -20.48
N PHE A 504 28.09 12.70 -20.96
CA PHE A 504 28.64 11.55 -20.22
C PHE A 504 30.13 11.67 -19.86
N ASP A 505 30.88 12.53 -20.55
CA ASP A 505 32.29 12.84 -20.29
C ASP A 505 32.50 13.85 -19.15
N ALA A 506 31.44 14.50 -18.66
CA ALA A 506 31.52 15.46 -17.57
C ALA A 506 31.84 14.79 -16.21
N GLU A 507 32.59 15.51 -15.36
CA GLU A 507 32.91 15.08 -13.97
C GLU A 507 31.66 14.78 -13.13
N PHE A 508 30.53 15.39 -13.47
CA PHE A 508 29.21 15.10 -12.88
C PHE A 508 28.92 13.60 -12.80
N TRP A 509 29.14 12.84 -13.89
CA TRP A 509 28.83 11.41 -13.92
C TRP A 509 29.80 10.57 -13.08
N LYS A 510 31.02 11.06 -12.85
CA LYS A 510 31.98 10.40 -11.95
C LYS A 510 31.63 10.59 -10.48
N ALA A 511 31.09 11.77 -10.14
CA ALA A 511 30.68 12.10 -8.78
C ALA A 511 29.36 11.42 -8.39
N TYR A 512 28.35 11.49 -9.26
CA TYR A 512 26.98 11.09 -8.94
C TYR A 512 26.51 9.79 -9.61
N GLY A 513 27.12 9.41 -10.73
CA GLY A 513 26.74 8.21 -11.47
C GLY A 513 27.12 6.93 -10.73
N ASN A 514 26.22 5.95 -10.74
CA ASN A 514 26.39 4.64 -10.10
C ASN A 514 26.69 4.75 -8.58
N ARG A 515 26.19 5.82 -7.95
CA ARG A 515 26.24 6.03 -6.50
C ARG A 515 24.81 6.07 -5.96
N LEU A 516 24.50 5.12 -5.09
CA LEU A 516 23.18 5.00 -4.46
C LEU A 516 23.26 5.37 -2.98
N ARG A 517 22.21 6.02 -2.48
CA ARG A 517 22.08 6.33 -1.06
C ARG A 517 21.60 5.07 -0.33
N VAL A 518 22.53 4.30 0.25
CA VAL A 518 22.17 3.09 1.04
C VAL A 518 21.99 3.39 2.52
N PHE A 519 22.81 4.29 3.07
CA PHE A 519 22.80 4.69 4.47
C PHE A 519 22.53 6.20 4.61
N GLY A 520 22.15 6.65 5.81
CA GLY A 520 22.20 8.06 6.19
C GLY A 520 23.59 8.68 5.96
N PRO A 521 23.77 10.01 5.95
CA PRO A 521 25.08 10.61 5.73
C PRO A 521 26.04 10.07 6.79
N SER A 522 27.10 9.40 6.34
CA SER A 522 28.06 8.77 7.22
C SER A 522 28.87 9.83 7.95
N VAL A 523 28.75 9.89 9.29
CA VAL A 523 29.65 10.64 10.17
C VAL A 523 30.99 9.91 10.19
N VAL A 524 31.78 10.09 9.14
CA VAL A 524 33.17 9.62 9.11
C VAL A 524 34.05 10.81 8.76
N ASP A 525 34.18 11.72 9.72
CA ASP A 525 35.36 12.56 9.80
C ASP A 525 36.36 11.85 10.72
N SER A 526 37.55 11.56 10.19
CA SER A 526 38.64 10.81 10.84
C SER A 526 39.32 11.59 11.97
N ARG A 527 38.78 12.76 12.34
CA ARG A 527 39.36 13.70 13.31
C ARG A 527 38.64 13.76 14.66
N VAL A 528 37.60 12.96 14.87
CA VAL A 528 36.79 13.01 16.11
C VAL A 528 36.87 11.69 16.88
N CYS A 529 37.24 11.80 18.16
CA CYS A 529 37.40 10.71 19.11
C CYS A 529 36.12 9.86 19.26
N ARG A 530 36.31 8.54 19.42
CA ARG A 530 35.29 7.48 19.49
C ARG A 530 34.18 7.73 20.53
N SER A 531 34.44 8.47 21.61
CA SER A 531 33.43 8.80 22.62
C SER A 531 32.48 9.92 22.19
N CYS A 532 32.94 10.86 21.34
CA CYS A 532 32.13 11.95 20.79
C CYS A 532 31.26 11.49 19.61
N GLN A 533 31.67 10.42 18.92
CA GLN A 533 30.86 9.79 17.86
C GLN A 533 29.61 9.08 18.40
N GLN A 534 29.64 8.56 19.63
CA GLN A 534 28.51 7.86 20.23
C GLN A 534 27.36 8.79 20.69
N THR A 535 27.63 10.10 20.86
CA THR A 535 26.61 11.06 21.31
C THR A 535 25.79 11.67 20.16
N LEU A 536 26.27 11.61 18.92
CA LEU A 536 25.67 12.30 17.77
C LEU A 536 24.78 11.44 16.87
N VAL A 537 24.80 10.10 17.00
CA VAL A 537 24.13 9.17 16.05
C VAL A 537 22.74 8.69 16.51
N ARG A 538 22.19 9.18 17.64
CA ARG A 538 20.81 8.84 18.05
C ARG A 538 19.76 9.79 17.50
N ARG A 539 19.60 9.82 16.17
CA ARG A 539 18.40 10.35 15.51
C ARG A 539 18.10 9.53 14.26
N ASP A 540 17.42 8.41 14.46
CA ASP A 540 16.48 7.84 13.50
C ASP A 540 15.31 7.25 14.30
N TYR A 541 14.10 7.57 13.89
CA TYR A 541 12.85 7.20 14.56
C TYR A 541 12.51 5.74 14.31
N THR A 542 12.20 4.96 15.35
CA THR A 542 11.12 3.94 15.35
C THR A 542 10.91 3.38 16.77
N SER A 543 9.65 3.18 17.12
CA SER A 543 9.14 2.78 18.44
C SER A 543 9.05 1.25 18.59
N ALA A 544 9.52 0.69 19.72
CA ALA A 544 8.73 -0.18 20.63
C ALA A 544 9.60 -1.07 21.56
N ALA A 545 9.11 -1.19 22.80
CA ALA A 545 9.30 -2.23 23.83
C ALA A 545 10.69 -2.40 24.48
N ALA A 546 10.77 -2.02 25.76
CA ALA A 546 11.82 -2.45 26.70
C ALA A 546 11.26 -3.53 27.63
N THR A 547 11.96 -4.66 27.73
CA THR A 547 11.92 -5.59 28.87
C THR A 547 12.94 -5.08 29.91
N PRO A 548 12.70 -5.28 31.22
CA PRO A 548 13.55 -4.70 32.26
C PRO A 548 14.79 -5.59 32.48
N LEU A 549 15.93 -5.01 32.87
CA LEU A 549 16.84 -5.57 33.88
C LEU A 549 18.01 -4.62 34.23
N GLU A 550 18.08 -4.38 35.54
CA GLU A 550 19.22 -4.21 36.45
C GLU A 550 20.36 -3.21 36.21
N SER A 551 20.54 -2.40 37.27
CA SER A 551 21.53 -1.36 37.47
C SER A 551 22.90 -1.92 37.89
N THR A 552 23.94 -1.53 37.18
CA THR A 552 25.29 -1.41 37.75
C THR A 552 25.88 -0.04 37.42
N SER A 553 26.36 0.63 38.46
CA SER A 553 26.88 1.99 38.49
C SER A 553 28.31 2.04 37.98
N THR A 554 28.60 2.93 37.03
CA THR A 554 29.95 3.51 36.91
C THR A 554 29.87 4.95 36.42
N THR A 555 30.49 5.81 37.22
CA THR A 555 30.68 7.25 37.06
C THR A 555 31.57 7.57 35.86
N ASN A 556 31.16 8.51 35.00
CA ASN A 556 32.10 9.29 34.17
C ASN A 556 31.54 10.66 33.81
N SER A 557 32.41 11.66 33.99
CA SER A 557 32.20 13.11 33.92
C SER A 557 32.02 13.65 32.49
N SER A 558 30.98 14.46 32.27
CA SER A 558 30.70 15.17 31.01
C SER A 558 31.47 16.51 30.89
N PRO A 559 31.81 16.97 29.66
CA PRO A 559 32.50 18.24 29.44
C PRO A 559 31.52 19.44 29.47
N VAL A 560 32.00 20.55 30.05
CA VAL A 560 31.25 21.77 30.34
C VAL A 560 31.19 22.66 29.09
N HIS A 561 29.98 22.91 28.57
CA HIS A 561 29.68 24.06 27.69
C HIS A 561 29.30 25.27 28.55
N PRO A 562 29.54 26.52 28.11
CA PRO A 562 29.24 27.71 28.90
C PRO A 562 27.72 27.86 29.05
N VAL A 563 27.20 27.44 30.20
CA VAL A 563 25.80 27.59 30.59
C VAL A 563 25.56 29.06 30.92
N VAL A 564 24.80 29.76 30.07
CA VAL A 564 24.14 31.00 30.50
C VAL A 564 23.27 30.62 31.71
N PRO A 565 23.44 31.27 32.88
CA PRO A 565 22.73 30.85 34.08
C PRO A 565 21.22 30.91 33.85
N ALA A 566 20.54 29.79 34.08
CA ALA A 566 19.10 29.66 33.88
C ALA A 566 18.35 30.68 34.75
N SER A 567 17.60 31.58 34.12
CA SER A 567 16.86 32.63 34.80
C SER A 567 15.49 32.18 35.32
N HIS A 568 15.00 31.01 34.88
CA HIS A 568 13.71 30.43 35.28
C HIS A 568 13.88 28.96 35.64
N ILE A 569 13.05 28.47 36.58
CA ILE A 569 12.94 27.04 36.87
C ILE A 569 12.11 26.37 35.76
N ILE A 570 12.62 25.29 35.19
CA ILE A 570 11.90 24.50 34.18
C ILE A 570 11.17 23.35 34.88
N ASN A 571 9.85 23.30 34.70
CA ASN A 571 8.99 22.27 35.24
C ASN A 571 8.45 21.36 34.13
N ALA A 572 8.38 20.06 34.39
CA ALA A 572 7.68 19.09 33.56
C ALA A 572 6.27 18.83 34.13
N GLY A 573 5.27 19.37 33.45
CA GLY A 573 3.86 19.16 33.72
C GLY A 573 3.29 17.94 32.98
N VAL A 574 2.23 17.37 33.51
CA VAL A 574 1.53 16.22 32.91
C VAL A 574 0.08 16.57 32.69
N LEU A 575 -0.35 16.54 31.43
CA LEU A 575 -1.76 16.57 31.06
C LEU A 575 -2.25 15.12 30.92
N LEU A 576 -2.61 14.50 32.05
CA LEU A 576 -3.18 13.16 32.06
C LEU A 576 -4.67 13.22 31.77
N SER A 577 -5.11 12.52 30.72
CA SER A 577 -6.52 12.49 30.34
C SER A 577 -7.08 11.07 30.17
N ARG A 578 -8.36 10.91 30.51
CA ARG A 578 -9.17 9.73 30.18
C ARG A 578 -10.07 10.10 28.99
N PRO A 579 -9.85 9.53 27.79
CA PRO A 579 -10.68 9.81 26.60
C PRO A 579 -12.15 9.40 26.77
N PRO A 580 -13.09 9.92 25.96
CA PRO A 580 -14.47 9.44 25.94
C PRO A 580 -14.53 7.93 25.71
N GLN A 581 -15.27 7.23 26.55
CA GLN A 581 -15.48 5.78 26.50
C GLN A 581 -16.72 5.40 25.69
N ILE A 582 -17.67 6.32 25.55
CA ILE A 582 -18.87 6.13 24.76
C ILE A 582 -19.04 7.27 23.76
N THR A 583 -19.76 6.99 22.68
CA THR A 583 -20.11 7.99 21.65
C THR A 583 -20.91 9.14 22.24
N ARG A 584 -20.91 10.30 21.59
CA ARG A 584 -21.76 11.43 21.96
C ARG A 584 -23.24 11.12 21.75
N ASP A 585 -24.10 11.89 22.40
CA ASP A 585 -25.52 11.89 22.08
C ASP A 585 -25.76 12.54 20.70
N LEU A 586 -26.66 11.93 19.94
CA LEU A 586 -27.09 12.47 18.66
C LEU A 586 -27.99 13.68 18.89
N THR A 587 -27.82 14.70 18.07
CA THR A 587 -28.74 15.85 18.06
C THR A 587 -30.11 15.44 17.54
N SER A 588 -31.16 16.19 17.87
CA SER A 588 -32.52 15.91 17.38
C SER A 588 -32.59 15.87 15.85
N PHE A 589 -31.81 16.71 15.16
CA PHE A 589 -31.72 16.68 13.70
C PHE A 589 -31.07 15.41 13.18
N GLU A 590 -29.95 14.97 13.76
CA GLU A 590 -29.25 13.75 13.33
C GLU A 590 -30.11 12.49 13.53
N LYS A 591 -30.83 12.41 14.67
CA LYS A 591 -31.78 11.32 14.93
C LYS A 591 -32.82 11.23 13.80
N SER A 592 -33.48 12.35 13.50
CA SER A 592 -34.48 12.42 12.44
C SER A 592 -33.90 12.16 11.05
N TYR A 593 -32.73 12.72 10.76
CA TYR A 593 -32.05 12.55 9.47
C TYR A 593 -31.68 11.09 9.21
N PHE A 594 -31.07 10.40 10.18
CA PHE A 594 -30.73 8.99 10.02
C PHE A 594 -31.97 8.12 9.85
N PHE A 595 -33.03 8.39 10.60
CA PHE A 595 -34.28 7.65 10.43
C PHE A 595 -34.90 7.87 9.04
N TYR A 596 -34.93 9.12 8.57
CA TYR A 596 -35.39 9.46 7.22
C TYR A 596 -34.58 8.72 6.14
N GLN A 597 -33.25 8.73 6.25
CA GLN A 597 -32.38 8.04 5.31
C GLN A 597 -32.58 6.52 5.32
N LYS A 598 -32.87 5.90 6.47
CA LYS A 598 -33.19 4.46 6.54
C LYS A 598 -34.46 4.10 5.78
N ARG A 599 -35.52 4.90 5.89
CA ARG A 599 -36.76 4.66 5.12
C ARG A 599 -36.58 4.94 3.63
N LEU A 600 -35.80 5.96 3.26
CA LEU A 600 -35.43 6.19 1.87
C LEU A 600 -34.64 5.00 1.31
N ASN A 601 -33.70 4.46 2.09
CA ASN A 601 -32.93 3.28 1.70
C ASN A 601 -33.84 2.06 1.50
N GLU A 602 -34.86 1.84 2.34
CA GLU A 602 -35.85 0.77 2.17
C GLU A 602 -36.60 0.85 0.83
N ARG A 603 -36.75 2.05 0.24
CA ARG A 603 -37.36 2.26 -1.08
C ARG A 603 -36.44 1.95 -2.24
N LEU A 604 -35.14 2.17 -2.07
CA LEU A 604 -34.15 2.10 -3.15
C LEU A 604 -33.42 0.76 -3.19
N VAL A 605 -33.32 0.08 -2.04
CA VAL A 605 -32.61 -1.18 -1.92
C VAL A 605 -33.41 -2.34 -2.50
N LEU A 606 -32.71 -3.35 -3.01
CA LEU A 606 -33.34 -4.60 -3.43
C LEU A 606 -34.07 -5.27 -2.27
N PRO A 607 -35.24 -5.91 -2.51
CA PRO A 607 -35.97 -6.63 -1.48
C PRO A 607 -35.11 -7.66 -0.74
N PHE A 608 -35.27 -7.72 0.59
CA PHE A 608 -34.56 -8.69 1.42
C PHE A 608 -34.80 -10.13 0.97
N THR A 609 -33.73 -10.82 0.56
CA THR A 609 -33.81 -12.16 -0.04
C THR A 609 -33.83 -13.25 1.04
N LYS A 610 -35.02 -13.52 1.60
CA LYS A 610 -35.16 -14.43 2.76
C LYS A 610 -34.49 -15.81 2.59
N TYR A 611 -34.54 -16.39 1.39
CA TYR A 611 -34.07 -17.76 1.14
C TYR A 611 -32.55 -17.92 1.26
N PHE A 612 -31.80 -16.81 1.21
CA PHE A 612 -30.37 -16.81 1.45
C PHE A 612 -30.02 -17.03 2.94
N TYR A 613 -30.91 -16.60 3.84
CA TYR A 613 -30.67 -16.60 5.28
C TYR A 613 -31.50 -17.66 6.04
N PHE A 614 -32.72 -17.92 5.59
CA PHE A 614 -33.65 -18.83 6.25
C PHE A 614 -34.02 -19.98 5.31
N LYS A 615 -33.67 -21.21 5.71
CA LYS A 615 -34.04 -22.41 4.95
C LYS A 615 -35.55 -22.67 5.10
N PRO A 616 -36.27 -22.93 3.99
CA PRO A 616 -37.71 -23.17 4.04
C PRO A 616 -38.12 -24.27 5.02
N GLY A 617 -39.17 -24.00 5.81
CA GLY A 617 -39.75 -24.98 6.74
C GLY A 617 -38.99 -25.17 8.05
N THR A 618 -38.00 -24.33 8.33
CA THR A 618 -37.34 -24.28 9.64
C THR A 618 -38.13 -23.41 10.63
N PRO A 619 -38.00 -23.63 11.95
CA PRO A 619 -38.62 -22.76 12.96
C PRO A 619 -38.27 -21.27 12.77
N ALA A 620 -37.04 -20.98 12.33
CA ALA A 620 -36.59 -19.62 12.02
C ALA A 620 -37.31 -19.00 10.80
N ASP A 621 -37.59 -19.79 9.75
CA ASP A 621 -38.36 -19.33 8.58
C ASP A 621 -39.83 -19.04 8.94
N GLU A 622 -40.45 -19.88 9.77
CA GLU A 622 -41.83 -19.68 10.24
C GLU A 622 -41.97 -18.49 11.18
N ASP A 623 -41.03 -18.32 12.12
CA ASP A 623 -40.97 -17.13 12.99
C ASP A 623 -40.77 -15.85 12.18
N TRP A 624 -39.83 -15.86 11.21
CA TRP A 624 -39.63 -14.73 10.30
C TRP A 624 -40.90 -14.38 9.51
N LYS A 625 -41.58 -15.36 8.90
CA LYS A 625 -42.85 -15.15 8.17
C LYS A 625 -43.95 -14.57 9.06
N ARG A 626 -44.03 -14.98 10.33
CA ARG A 626 -44.97 -14.40 11.30
C ARG A 626 -44.66 -12.92 11.55
N ARG A 627 -43.41 -12.58 11.85
CA ARG A 627 -43.01 -11.20 12.19
C ARG A 627 -43.10 -10.23 11.03
N VAL A 628 -42.70 -10.64 9.82
CA VAL A 628 -42.79 -9.77 8.65
C VAL A 628 -44.24 -9.39 8.34
N ARG A 629 -45.22 -10.26 8.63
CA ARG A 629 -46.64 -9.90 8.53
C ARG A 629 -47.06 -8.81 9.51
N GLU A 630 -46.48 -8.78 10.71
CA GLU A 630 -46.78 -7.79 11.74
C GLU A 630 -46.05 -6.46 11.52
N ARG A 631 -44.78 -6.51 11.10
CA ARG A 631 -43.93 -5.33 10.86
C ARG A 631 -44.10 -4.70 9.48
N GLN A 632 -44.54 -5.48 8.49
CA GLN A 632 -44.63 -5.11 7.07
C GLN A 632 -43.29 -4.82 6.37
N THR A 633 -42.18 -4.74 7.11
CA THR A 633 -40.81 -4.61 6.61
C THR A 633 -39.88 -5.66 7.26
N PRO A 634 -38.84 -6.10 6.55
CA PRO A 634 -37.71 -6.85 7.12
C PRO A 634 -36.93 -6.07 8.19
N ALA A 635 -36.83 -4.75 8.05
CA ALA A 635 -36.10 -3.89 8.98
C ALA A 635 -36.83 -3.80 10.33
N ARG A 636 -36.05 -3.57 11.39
CA ARG A 636 -36.53 -3.69 12.78
C ARG A 636 -36.63 -2.34 13.49
N ASP A 637 -36.01 -1.32 12.92
CA ASP A 637 -35.70 -0.03 13.53
C ASP A 637 -36.29 1.16 12.75
N ILE A 638 -37.15 0.92 11.75
CA ILE A 638 -37.80 1.96 10.92
C ILE A 638 -39.32 2.08 11.16
N GLY A 639 -39.82 1.38 12.19
CA GLY A 639 -41.24 1.27 12.48
C GLY A 639 -42.01 0.50 11.40
N LYS A 640 -43.34 0.70 11.34
CA LYS A 640 -44.19 0.10 10.31
C LYS A 640 -44.12 0.94 9.03
N TYR A 641 -43.44 0.43 8.02
CA TYR A 641 -43.33 1.08 6.72
C TYR A 641 -43.24 0.00 5.63
N ASN A 642 -43.90 0.23 4.49
CA ASN A 642 -43.83 -0.65 3.34
C ASN A 642 -43.62 0.16 2.07
N ALA A 643 -42.40 0.07 1.55
CA ALA A 643 -41.94 0.78 0.36
C ALA A 643 -42.69 0.42 -0.94
N TYR A 644 -43.40 -0.71 -0.97
CA TYR A 644 -44.09 -1.21 -2.17
C TYR A 644 -45.62 -1.05 -2.08
N SER A 645 -46.13 -0.47 -1.00
CA SER A 645 -47.56 -0.26 -0.81
C SER A 645 -48.04 1.03 -1.49
N LYS A 646 -49.37 1.20 -1.62
CA LYS A 646 -49.96 2.45 -2.13
C LYS A 646 -49.64 3.67 -1.23
N ASP A 647 -49.29 3.39 0.03
CA ASP A 647 -48.96 4.38 1.05
C ASP A 647 -47.44 4.59 1.19
N ALA A 648 -46.63 4.12 0.23
CA ALA A 648 -45.17 4.25 0.25
C ALA A 648 -44.68 5.71 0.28
N TRP A 649 -45.51 6.65 -0.15
CA TRP A 649 -45.25 8.09 -0.08
C TRP A 649 -45.21 8.63 1.36
N ASN A 650 -45.78 7.92 2.32
CA ASN A 650 -45.85 8.32 3.72
C ASN A 650 -44.64 7.78 4.51
N ASP A 651 -43.44 8.10 4.03
CA ASP A 651 -42.17 7.68 4.60
C ASP A 651 -41.62 8.65 5.67
N GLU A 652 -42.06 9.91 5.68
CA GLU A 652 -41.64 10.89 6.68
C GLU A 652 -42.31 10.69 8.05
N LEU A 653 -41.58 11.04 9.12
CA LEU A 653 -42.13 11.06 10.48
C LEU A 653 -42.69 12.45 10.82
N LEU A 654 -43.75 12.46 11.62
CA LEU A 654 -44.28 13.68 12.19
C LEU A 654 -43.39 14.18 13.34
N VAL A 655 -43.41 15.49 13.57
CA VAL A 655 -42.68 16.09 14.70
C VAL A 655 -43.18 15.50 16.02
N GLY A 656 -42.25 15.03 16.86
CA GLY A 656 -42.56 14.39 18.15
C GLY A 656 -42.74 12.86 18.08
N SER A 657 -42.54 12.25 16.91
CA SER A 657 -42.45 10.80 16.76
C SER A 657 -41.34 10.20 17.63
N LYS A 658 -41.65 9.09 18.30
CA LYS A 658 -40.71 8.37 19.18
C LYS A 658 -39.84 7.38 18.41
N GLU A 659 -40.22 7.08 17.18
CA GLU A 659 -39.59 6.07 16.32
C GLU A 659 -38.13 6.40 15.97
N ALA A 660 -37.80 7.69 15.87
CA ALA A 660 -36.44 8.16 15.62
C ALA A 660 -35.57 8.22 16.89
N GLU A 661 -36.15 8.03 18.08
CA GLU A 661 -35.38 8.08 19.34
C GLU A 661 -34.55 6.79 19.52
N PRO A 662 -33.24 6.90 19.83
CA PRO A 662 -32.36 5.74 20.03
C PRO A 662 -32.88 4.74 21.05
N GLU A 663 -33.49 5.22 22.14
CA GLU A 663 -34.05 4.37 23.19
C GLU A 663 -35.18 3.49 22.65
N HIS A 664 -36.02 4.04 21.78
CA HIS A 664 -37.12 3.29 21.15
C HIS A 664 -36.59 2.26 20.15
N MET A 665 -35.55 2.61 19.36
CA MET A 665 -34.91 1.67 18.44
C MET A 665 -34.25 0.50 19.18
N VAL A 666 -33.54 0.77 20.28
CA VAL A 666 -32.94 -0.28 21.12
C VAL A 666 -34.03 -1.17 21.72
N GLU A 667 -35.11 -0.59 22.24
CA GLU A 667 -36.25 -1.37 22.77
C GLU A 667 -36.85 -2.29 21.71
N ALA A 668 -37.08 -1.78 20.50
CA ALA A 668 -37.65 -2.56 19.41
C ALA A 668 -36.75 -3.75 19.02
N LEU A 669 -35.42 -3.54 19.00
CA LEU A 669 -34.44 -4.58 18.69
C LEU A 669 -34.34 -5.64 19.79
N VAL A 670 -34.32 -5.22 21.06
CA VAL A 670 -34.25 -6.14 22.21
C VAL A 670 -35.52 -6.99 22.28
N LYS A 671 -36.70 -6.35 22.17
CA LYS A 671 -37.98 -7.06 22.17
C LYS A 671 -38.07 -8.08 21.02
N ASP A 672 -37.62 -7.71 19.82
CA ASP A 672 -37.58 -8.64 18.70
C ASP A 672 -36.64 -9.83 18.96
N ALA A 673 -35.47 -9.58 19.56
CA ALA A 673 -34.54 -10.65 19.93
C ALA A 673 -35.12 -11.59 21.00
N GLU A 674 -35.74 -11.05 22.06
CA GLU A 674 -36.41 -11.82 23.12
C GLU A 674 -37.53 -12.69 22.57
N GLU A 675 -38.40 -12.12 21.74
CA GLU A 675 -39.47 -12.87 21.11
C GLU A 675 -38.89 -13.98 20.20
N THR A 676 -37.74 -13.76 19.56
CA THR A 676 -37.12 -14.75 18.64
C THR A 676 -36.55 -15.92 19.44
N ALA A 677 -35.81 -15.63 20.51
CA ALA A 677 -35.26 -16.63 21.41
C ALA A 677 -36.38 -17.48 22.03
N ASN A 678 -37.44 -16.85 22.50
CA ASN A 678 -38.60 -17.53 23.09
C ASN A 678 -39.41 -18.36 22.10
N ALA A 679 -39.51 -17.93 20.84
CA ALA A 679 -40.24 -18.67 19.79
C ALA A 679 -39.45 -19.87 19.24
N THR A 680 -38.12 -19.87 19.36
CA THR A 680 -37.24 -20.93 18.86
C THR A 680 -36.75 -21.89 19.95
N SER A 681 -36.93 -21.54 21.22
CA SER A 681 -36.67 -22.42 22.36
C SER A 681 -37.62 -23.63 22.41
N GLN A 682 -37.09 -24.80 22.73
CA GLN A 682 -37.87 -26.02 22.96
C GLN A 682 -38.54 -26.05 24.35
N ASP A 683 -38.03 -25.24 25.29
CA ASP A 683 -38.55 -25.15 26.66
C ASP A 683 -39.42 -23.90 26.80
N THR A 684 -40.74 -24.09 26.76
CA THR A 684 -41.73 -23.01 26.87
C THR A 684 -41.97 -22.54 28.31
N SER A 685 -41.33 -23.18 29.30
CA SER A 685 -41.52 -22.89 30.73
C SER A 685 -40.67 -21.70 31.22
N LYS A 686 -39.61 -21.35 30.50
CA LYS A 686 -38.71 -20.23 30.83
C LYS A 686 -38.68 -19.21 29.70
N LYS A 687 -39.04 -17.96 30.03
CA LYS A 687 -38.83 -16.83 29.12
C LYS A 687 -37.36 -16.42 29.20
N GLU A 688 -36.68 -16.46 28.08
CA GLU A 688 -35.34 -15.90 27.92
C GLU A 688 -35.47 -14.37 27.81
N GLU A 689 -34.83 -13.68 28.75
CA GLU A 689 -34.75 -12.21 28.79
C GLU A 689 -33.37 -11.80 28.25
N ILE A 690 -33.35 -10.96 27.21
CA ILE A 690 -32.10 -10.50 26.59
C ILE A 690 -31.55 -9.37 27.46
N PRO A 691 -30.29 -9.43 27.91
CA PRO A 691 -29.73 -8.39 28.76
C PRO A 691 -29.72 -7.04 28.02
N ARG A 692 -30.35 -6.04 28.64
CA ARG A 692 -30.41 -4.67 28.12
C ARG A 692 -29.05 -3.99 28.24
N PRO A 693 -28.68 -3.10 27.31
CA PRO A 693 -27.47 -2.29 27.45
C PRO A 693 -27.48 -1.49 28.76
N PHE A 694 -26.31 -1.38 29.40
CA PHE A 694 -26.16 -0.56 30.61
C PHE A 694 -26.48 0.92 30.31
N PRO A 695 -26.99 1.67 31.31
CA PRO A 695 -27.31 3.08 31.15
C PRO A 695 -26.06 3.89 30.83
N ARG A 696 -26.22 4.90 29.96
CA ARG A 696 -25.14 5.83 29.58
C ARG A 696 -24.72 6.74 30.75
N VAL A 697 -25.63 6.99 31.69
CA VAL A 697 -25.41 7.74 32.93
C VAL A 697 -25.07 6.73 34.03
N THR A 698 -23.89 6.86 34.63
CA THR A 698 -23.41 5.94 35.66
C THR A 698 -23.84 6.36 37.06
N GLU A 699 -23.67 5.48 38.05
CA GLU A 699 -23.86 5.84 39.46
C GLU A 699 -22.94 7.00 39.90
N ALA A 700 -21.73 7.07 39.35
CA ALA A 700 -20.78 8.14 39.61
C ALA A 700 -21.23 9.49 39.02
N ASP A 701 -21.98 9.49 37.91
CA ASP A 701 -22.62 10.68 37.36
C ASP A 701 -23.71 11.21 38.30
N THR A 702 -24.60 10.33 38.75
CA THR A 702 -25.70 10.69 39.66
C THR A 702 -25.20 11.21 41.01
N LYS A 703 -24.11 10.61 41.52
CA LYS A 703 -23.45 11.05 42.77
C LYS A 703 -22.54 12.26 42.59
N GLY A 704 -22.21 12.64 41.35
CA GLY A 704 -21.23 13.69 41.06
C GLY A 704 -19.83 13.38 41.59
N ASP A 705 -19.43 12.10 41.57
CA ASP A 705 -18.16 11.64 42.14
C ASP A 705 -16.97 12.05 41.25
N GLN A 706 -16.32 13.15 41.63
CA GLN A 706 -15.17 13.70 40.92
C GLN A 706 -13.88 12.91 41.12
N GLN A 707 -13.86 11.86 41.95
CA GLN A 707 -12.72 10.94 42.04
C GLN A 707 -12.88 9.72 41.13
N SER A 708 -14.09 9.44 40.64
CA SER A 708 -14.34 8.31 39.76
C SER A 708 -14.01 8.59 38.29
N LEU A 709 -13.30 7.65 37.66
CA LEU A 709 -13.05 7.64 36.22
C LEU A 709 -14.27 7.23 35.39
N ASN A 710 -15.27 6.60 36.02
CA ASN A 710 -16.49 6.13 35.35
C ASN A 710 -17.55 7.23 35.21
N ARG A 711 -17.28 8.46 35.68
CA ARG A 711 -18.15 9.63 35.55
C ARG A 711 -18.00 10.27 34.16
N LEU A 712 -19.04 10.82 33.55
CA LEU A 712 -19.00 11.52 32.26
C LEU A 712 -18.30 10.71 31.17
N LEU A 713 -18.77 9.48 30.91
CA LEU A 713 -18.16 8.58 29.93
C LEU A 713 -18.09 9.17 28.51
N GLN A 714 -18.94 10.14 28.18
CA GLN A 714 -18.95 10.83 26.88
C GLN A 714 -17.90 11.94 26.73
N ARG A 715 -17.23 12.31 27.83
CA ARG A 715 -16.31 13.46 27.89
C ARG A 715 -14.92 13.01 28.33
N THR A 716 -13.93 13.80 27.95
CA THR A 716 -12.55 13.65 28.38
C THR A 716 -12.44 14.22 29.78
N LEU A 717 -11.98 13.38 30.70
CA LEU A 717 -11.63 13.81 32.05
C LEU A 717 -10.13 14.07 32.16
N TYR A 718 -9.76 15.13 32.87
CA TYR A 718 -8.39 15.52 33.14
C TYR A 718 -8.11 15.41 34.64
N LEU A 719 -6.92 14.93 34.99
CA LEU A 719 -6.48 14.86 36.37
C LEU A 719 -6.02 16.24 36.85
N LEU A 720 -6.74 16.81 37.82
CA LEU A 720 -6.27 17.95 38.62
C LEU A 720 -5.84 17.48 40.00
N VAL A 721 -4.79 18.13 40.52
CA VAL A 721 -4.30 17.91 41.88
C VAL A 721 -4.33 19.22 42.65
N GLN A 722 -4.64 19.14 43.94
CA GLN A 722 -4.67 20.28 44.85
C GLN A 722 -3.37 20.36 45.63
N HIS A 723 -2.69 21.51 45.56
CA HIS A 723 -1.54 21.79 46.41
C HIS A 723 -1.99 22.06 47.85
N THR A 724 -1.12 21.87 48.84
CA THR A 724 -1.41 22.17 50.26
C THR A 724 -1.86 23.61 50.50
N ASP A 725 -1.41 24.55 49.66
CA ASP A 725 -1.82 25.97 49.72
C ASP A 725 -3.25 26.23 49.18
N GLY A 726 -3.95 25.18 48.75
CA GLY A 726 -5.37 25.21 48.40
C GLY A 726 -5.69 25.43 46.92
N TYR A 727 -4.71 25.80 46.09
CA TYR A 727 -4.92 25.99 44.65
C TYR A 727 -4.83 24.68 43.85
N TRP A 728 -5.59 24.61 42.76
CA TRP A 728 -5.63 23.45 41.85
C TRP A 728 -4.76 23.68 40.63
N LYS A 729 -4.02 22.65 40.22
CA LYS A 729 -3.20 22.66 39.00
C LYS A 729 -3.11 21.26 38.39
N LEU A 730 -2.52 21.19 37.20
CA LEU A 730 -2.08 19.91 36.64
C LEU A 730 -0.81 19.44 37.37
N PRO A 731 -0.60 18.12 37.52
CA PRO A 731 0.61 17.58 38.12
C PRO A 731 1.86 18.14 37.42
N SER A 732 2.78 18.70 38.19
CA SER A 732 4.00 19.34 37.67
C SER A 732 5.10 19.31 38.73
N SER A 733 6.33 19.02 38.30
CA SER A 733 7.52 19.07 39.16
C SER A 733 8.74 19.61 38.40
N PRO A 734 9.75 20.15 39.09
CA PRO A 734 10.99 20.60 38.47
C PRO A 734 11.70 19.47 37.71
N VAL A 735 12.30 19.83 36.57
CA VAL A 735 13.15 18.91 35.81
C VAL A 735 14.49 18.76 36.53
N GLU A 736 14.86 17.53 36.87
CA GLU A 736 16.13 17.23 37.54
C GLU A 736 17.29 17.17 36.54
N THR A 737 18.51 17.33 37.06
CA THR A 737 19.72 17.37 36.21
C THR A 737 19.94 16.02 35.54
N GLY A 738 19.94 15.99 34.20
CA GLY A 738 20.15 14.77 33.41
C GLY A 738 18.87 14.07 32.94
N GLU A 739 17.69 14.58 33.29
CA GLU A 739 16.41 14.07 32.81
C GLU A 739 15.89 14.85 31.59
N ASP A 740 15.22 14.15 30.67
CA ASP A 740 14.42 14.78 29.59
C ASP A 740 13.00 15.11 30.08
N LEU A 741 12.31 16.06 29.44
CA LEU A 741 10.96 16.51 29.81
C LEU A 741 9.95 15.37 29.92
N ARG A 742 10.05 14.37 29.05
CA ARG A 742 9.18 13.19 29.10
C ARG A 742 9.45 12.32 30.32
N VAL A 743 10.72 12.08 30.65
CA VAL A 743 11.11 11.26 31.81
C VAL A 743 10.73 11.97 33.09
N ALA A 744 11.02 13.27 33.18
CA ALA A 744 10.58 14.13 34.27
C ALA A 744 9.05 14.12 34.42
N ALA A 745 8.29 14.18 33.33
CA ALA A 745 6.82 14.05 33.36
C ALA A 745 6.35 12.67 33.88
N GLN A 746 7.00 11.57 33.51
CA GLN A 746 6.66 10.24 34.02
C GLN A 746 6.93 10.14 35.53
N ARG A 747 8.09 10.66 35.97
CA ARG A 747 8.44 10.77 37.40
C ARG A 747 7.47 11.65 38.16
N THR A 748 7.13 12.83 37.62
CA THR A 748 6.13 13.75 38.17
C THR A 748 4.84 12.99 38.45
N LEU A 749 4.35 12.23 37.48
CA LEU A 749 3.08 11.52 37.62
C LEU A 749 3.13 10.43 38.71
N ALA A 750 4.21 9.64 38.74
CA ALA A 750 4.41 8.60 39.73
C ALA A 750 4.53 9.18 41.16
N GLN A 751 5.24 10.31 41.31
CA GLN A 751 5.41 11.01 42.59
C GLN A 751 4.17 11.77 43.05
N SER A 752 3.32 12.21 42.12
CA SER A 752 2.10 12.96 42.44
C SER A 752 0.90 12.05 42.71
N ALA A 753 0.70 11.04 41.86
CA ALA A 753 -0.55 10.29 41.75
C ALA A 753 -0.33 8.76 41.81
N GLY A 754 0.88 8.30 42.11
CA GLY A 754 1.20 6.89 42.28
C GLY A 754 1.40 6.13 40.97
N VAL A 755 1.84 4.87 41.10
CA VAL A 755 2.16 3.97 39.98
C VAL A 755 0.99 3.08 39.55
N ASN A 756 -0.11 3.05 40.30
CA ASN A 756 -1.28 2.19 40.05
C ASN A 756 -2.22 2.77 38.97
N MET A 757 -1.65 3.39 37.94
CA MET A 757 -2.34 3.86 36.75
C MET A 757 -1.58 3.36 35.53
N ASN A 758 -2.27 2.62 34.66
CA ASN A 758 -1.72 2.27 33.36
C ASN A 758 -1.82 3.51 32.46
N THR A 759 -0.70 4.21 32.32
CA THR A 759 -0.63 5.47 31.59
C THR A 759 0.34 5.39 30.42
N TRP A 760 -0.02 6.10 29.35
CA TRP A 760 0.76 6.17 28.13
C TRP A 760 1.05 7.63 27.78
N MET A 761 2.34 7.99 27.81
CA MET A 761 2.83 9.27 27.31
C MET A 761 2.75 9.28 25.77
N VAL A 762 2.00 10.22 25.21
CA VAL A 762 1.64 10.24 23.78
C VAL A 762 2.86 10.54 22.89
N GLY A 763 3.80 11.35 23.35
CA GLY A 763 4.99 11.72 22.57
C GLY A 763 6.05 12.45 23.39
N TYR A 764 7.07 12.97 22.70
CA TYR A 764 8.18 13.72 23.28
C TYR A 764 8.00 15.24 23.22
N HIS A 765 6.95 15.73 22.55
CA HIS A 765 6.66 17.16 22.43
C HIS A 765 5.64 17.62 23.49
N PRO A 766 5.87 18.77 24.17
CA PRO A 766 4.88 19.35 25.06
C PRO A 766 3.70 19.89 24.23
N VAL A 767 2.48 19.66 24.72
CA VAL A 767 1.24 20.10 24.04
C VAL A 767 0.82 21.52 24.41
N GLY A 768 1.44 22.07 25.43
CA GLY A 768 1.21 23.42 25.91
C GLY A 768 2.27 23.79 26.94
N HIS A 769 2.32 25.06 27.30
CA HIS A 769 3.22 25.55 28.34
C HIS A 769 2.54 26.65 29.14
N HIS A 770 3.03 26.88 30.34
CA HIS A 770 2.62 27.97 31.21
C HIS A 770 3.86 28.67 31.76
N VAL A 771 3.92 29.99 31.61
CA VAL A 771 4.99 30.82 32.15
C VAL A 771 4.43 31.62 33.32
N TYR A 772 5.11 31.54 34.45
CA TYR A 772 4.82 32.34 35.64
C TYR A 772 6.04 33.18 35.97
N ASP A 773 5.89 34.50 35.90
CA ASP A 773 6.94 35.44 36.30
C ASP A 773 6.70 35.91 37.74
N ALA A 774 7.71 35.76 38.59
CA ALA A 774 7.64 36.14 39.99
C ALA A 774 7.64 37.67 40.11
N ARG A 775 6.59 38.25 40.73
CA ARG A 775 6.47 39.70 40.94
C ARG A 775 7.60 40.30 41.78
N GLN A 776 8.18 39.49 42.67
CA GLN A 776 9.37 39.82 43.45
C GLN A 776 10.32 38.62 43.43
N PRO A 777 11.32 38.60 42.53
CA PRO A 777 12.23 37.47 42.40
C PRO A 777 13.13 37.39 43.64
N LYS A 778 13.05 36.28 44.38
CA LYS A 778 13.87 36.03 45.56
C LYS A 778 15.15 35.30 45.16
N PRO A 779 16.30 35.60 45.79
CA PRO A 779 17.51 34.81 45.59
C PRO A 779 17.31 33.41 46.17
N ASP A 780 17.69 32.39 45.40
CA ASP A 780 17.75 31.00 45.84
C ASP A 780 18.84 30.81 46.92
N GLN A 781 18.89 29.64 47.58
CA GLN A 781 19.90 29.26 48.57
C GLN A 781 21.34 29.39 48.03
N THR A 782 21.51 29.41 46.71
CA THR A 782 22.76 29.60 45.98
C THR A 782 23.09 31.07 45.62
N GLY A 783 22.26 32.03 46.04
CA GLY A 783 22.45 33.47 45.77
C GLY A 783 21.99 33.95 44.39
N ARG A 784 21.32 33.09 43.59
CA ARG A 784 20.86 33.42 42.23
C ARG A 784 19.42 33.95 42.21
N THR A 785 19.18 35.05 41.50
CA THR A 785 17.84 35.63 41.32
C THR A 785 17.04 34.82 40.29
N ILE A 786 16.03 34.07 40.76
CA ILE A 786 15.11 33.32 39.88
C ILE A 786 13.95 34.23 39.48
N LEU A 787 13.77 34.46 38.17
CA LEU A 787 12.76 35.34 37.60
C LEU A 787 11.35 34.72 37.60
N GLY A 788 11.24 33.39 37.62
CA GLY A 788 9.96 32.70 37.55
C GLY A 788 10.07 31.20 37.22
N GLU A 789 8.95 30.62 36.82
CA GLU A 789 8.79 29.21 36.46
C GLU A 789 8.23 29.05 35.03
N LYS A 790 8.75 28.06 34.30
CA LYS A 790 8.24 27.65 32.98
C LYS A 790 7.85 26.18 33.02
N THR A 791 6.55 25.92 32.95
CA THR A 791 5.99 24.56 32.99
C THR A 791 5.62 24.11 31.59
N PHE A 792 6.19 23.00 31.13
CA PHE A 792 5.86 22.38 29.84
C PHE A 792 4.99 21.15 30.07
N PHE A 793 3.80 21.09 29.47
CA PHE A 793 2.84 20.01 29.70
C PHE A 793 2.98 18.89 28.67
N MET A 794 3.30 17.69 29.15
CA MET A 794 3.34 16.47 28.36
C MET A 794 1.98 15.80 28.35
N LYS A 795 1.48 15.42 27.16
CA LYS A 795 0.20 14.73 27.04
C LYS A 795 0.33 13.25 27.40
N SER A 796 -0.50 12.79 28.32
CA SER A 796 -0.58 11.40 28.76
C SER A 796 -2.02 10.92 28.74
N ARG A 797 -2.23 9.63 28.48
CA ARG A 797 -3.54 8.98 28.55
C ARG A 797 -3.55 7.94 29.64
N ILE A 798 -4.66 7.84 30.38
CA ILE A 798 -4.93 6.72 31.28
C ILE A 798 -5.80 5.68 30.57
N MET A 799 -5.44 4.41 30.70
CA MET A 799 -6.20 3.27 30.18
C MET A 799 -6.95 2.53 31.29
N THR A 800 -6.34 2.39 32.46
CA THR A 800 -6.93 1.74 33.64
C THR A 800 -6.18 2.14 34.91
N GLY A 801 -6.72 1.84 36.08
CA GLY A 801 -6.17 2.20 37.38
C GLY A 801 -6.76 3.49 37.95
N GLN A 802 -6.16 4.01 39.01
CA GLN A 802 -6.64 5.21 39.71
C GLN A 802 -5.48 5.98 40.36
N ALA A 803 -5.63 7.30 40.45
CA ALA A 803 -4.68 8.16 41.15
C ALA A 803 -4.72 7.87 42.66
N ASN A 804 -3.54 7.79 43.27
CA ASN A 804 -3.35 7.56 44.69
C ASN A 804 -2.35 8.57 45.26
N LEU A 805 -2.78 9.38 46.22
CA LEU A 805 -1.98 10.43 46.85
C LEU A 805 -1.32 9.99 48.17
N SER A 806 -1.54 8.76 48.66
CA SER A 806 -1.04 8.32 49.98
C SER A 806 0.49 8.33 50.13
N GLY A 807 1.25 8.27 49.03
CA GLY A 807 2.71 8.31 49.00
C GLY A 807 3.29 9.51 48.25
N ASN A 808 2.54 10.61 48.14
CA ASN A 808 2.95 11.72 47.29
C ASN A 808 4.11 12.55 47.89
N VAL A 809 5.04 12.99 47.04
CA VAL A 809 6.24 13.75 47.44
C VAL A 809 6.08 15.26 47.18
N GLN A 810 4.95 15.67 46.58
CA GLN A 810 4.74 17.03 46.03
C GLN A 810 3.75 17.87 46.87
N ASN A 811 3.56 17.55 48.16
CA ASN A 811 2.65 18.25 49.06
C ASN A 811 1.23 18.42 48.45
N LEU A 812 0.68 17.31 47.96
CA LEU A 812 -0.65 17.28 47.36
C LEU A 812 -1.67 16.74 48.37
N LYS A 813 -2.83 17.42 48.44
CA LYS A 813 -3.87 17.12 49.43
C LYS A 813 -5.03 16.29 48.85
N ASP A 814 -5.45 16.61 47.64
CA ASP A 814 -6.63 16.02 47.00
C ASP A 814 -6.43 15.93 45.48
N PHE A 815 -7.21 15.10 44.80
CA PHE A 815 -7.21 14.97 43.35
C PHE A 815 -8.63 14.83 42.80
N ARG A 816 -8.83 15.27 41.56
CA ARG A 816 -10.13 15.20 40.87
C ARG A 816 -9.95 14.93 39.39
N TRP A 817 -10.86 14.15 38.84
CA TRP A 817 -11.05 13.95 37.41
C TRP A 817 -12.17 14.85 36.93
N VAL A 818 -11.83 15.85 36.12
CA VAL A 818 -12.77 16.91 35.72
C VAL A 818 -12.81 17.10 34.20
N ALA A 819 -13.99 17.43 33.68
CA ALA A 819 -14.14 17.78 32.27
C ALA A 819 -13.62 19.20 31.97
N LYS A 820 -13.36 19.51 30.69
CA LYS A 820 -12.87 20.83 30.25
C LYS A 820 -13.70 22.00 30.80
N ASP A 821 -15.04 21.86 30.78
CA ASP A 821 -15.98 22.90 31.23
C ASP A 821 -16.00 23.08 32.76
N GLU A 822 -15.49 22.12 33.52
CA GLU A 822 -15.43 22.15 34.98
C GLU A 822 -14.12 22.78 35.50
N ILE A 823 -13.02 22.66 34.75
CA ILE A 823 -11.67 23.15 35.14
C ILE A 823 -11.64 24.65 35.52
N PRO A 824 -12.32 25.58 34.81
CA PRO A 824 -12.29 27.01 35.14
C PRO A 824 -12.80 27.36 36.54
N LYS A 825 -13.59 26.46 37.16
CA LYS A 825 -14.12 26.64 38.52
C LYS A 825 -13.07 26.37 39.61
N PHE A 826 -11.98 25.68 39.26
CA PHE A 826 -10.96 25.23 40.21
C PHE A 826 -9.62 25.95 40.08
N VAL A 827 -9.20 26.25 38.85
CA VAL A 827 -7.89 26.85 38.56
C VAL A 827 -7.98 28.38 38.45
N LEU A 828 -6.86 29.06 38.67
CA LEU A 828 -6.77 30.51 38.50
C LEU A 828 -7.05 30.93 37.04
N ARG A 829 -7.63 32.11 36.85
CA ARG A 829 -8.02 32.61 35.52
C ARG A 829 -6.85 32.69 34.54
N ASP A 830 -5.69 33.15 35.02
CA ASP A 830 -4.47 33.27 34.21
C ASP A 830 -3.85 31.91 33.91
N TYR A 831 -4.05 30.92 34.78
CA TYR A 831 -3.64 29.55 34.49
C TYR A 831 -4.55 28.94 33.43
N TRP A 832 -5.88 29.11 33.57
CA TRP A 832 -6.87 28.64 32.60
C TRP A 832 -6.63 29.18 31.19
N SER A 833 -6.32 30.47 31.03
CA SER A 833 -6.07 31.07 29.72
C SER A 833 -4.91 30.41 28.96
N ASN A 834 -3.89 29.93 29.69
CA ASN A 834 -2.74 29.24 29.10
C ASN A 834 -3.02 27.77 28.76
N ILE A 835 -3.90 27.11 29.52
CA ILE A 835 -4.11 25.67 29.37
C ILE A 835 -5.35 25.29 28.55
N ARG A 836 -6.31 26.19 28.33
CA ARG A 836 -7.60 25.87 27.71
C ARG A 836 -7.49 25.29 26.29
N ASP A 837 -6.48 25.71 25.53
CA ASP A 837 -6.31 25.38 24.11
C ASP A 837 -5.63 24.01 23.93
N MET A 838 -4.94 23.49 24.97
CA MET A 838 -4.39 22.13 24.96
C MET A 838 -5.42 21.05 25.34
N LEU A 839 -6.64 21.45 25.74
CA LEU A 839 -7.72 20.54 26.16
C LEU A 839 -8.73 20.31 25.02
N ALA A 840 -9.05 19.04 24.75
CA ALA A 840 -10.12 18.65 23.83
C ALA A 840 -11.51 19.08 24.35
N GLU A 841 -12.40 19.46 23.43
CA GLU A 841 -13.80 19.81 23.74
C GLU A 841 -14.61 18.62 24.24
N ARG A 842 -14.30 17.42 23.75
CA ARG A 842 -14.91 16.16 24.14
C ARG A 842 -13.86 15.14 24.42
#